data_AF-A0A7J3VD43-F1
#
_entry.id   AF-A0A7J3VD43-F1
#
_cell.length_a   1.000
_cell.length_b   1.000
_cell.length_c   1.000
_cell.angle_alpha   90.00
_cell.angle_beta   90.00
_cell.angle_gamma   90.00
#
_symmetry.space_group_name_H-M   'P 1'
#
loop_
_entity.id
_entity.type
_entity.pdbx_description
1 polymer ?
#
loop_
_entity_poly.entity_id
_entity_poly.type
_entity_poly.pdbx_seq_one_letter_code
_entity_poly.pdbx_strand_id
1 'polypeptide(L)'
;MESIIETYKKIRSIQFGLLSPDVIRKMSVAIISTPDTYDEDGWPIDGGLMDRRLGTIEPSQKCATCGNRMGECPGHFGHIELARPVIHVGFAKIIHQLLRATCRRCGRILLTQEEISNYKRIINEYSKRWPELLNDLYTKILSKCLKTKECPHCNEVQYKVKLEKPTTYYEETKEGVIRLSPIEIRARLERIPDEDLTLLGIDPKNSRPEWMVLTVLPVPPIAVRPSITLESGVRSEDDLTHKLVDIVRINERLKENIDAGAPQLIIEDLWELLQYHVNTYFDNEVSGIPPARHRSGRPLRTLTQRLKGKEGRFRSNLSGKRVDFSARTVISPDPNISINEVGVPEKIAKILTVPERVTPWNIEELRKLVLNGPFKHPGANYIIRPDGRRIDLRYPKDLSTIANNLAPGYIVERHIRDGDIVIFNRQPSLHRMSIMAHKVKVLPYKTFRLNLCVCPPYNADFDGDEMNLHVPQSEEARAEAAILMLVQEQILSPRYGGPIMGALQDYITGAYMLTRKETLLSKEEVCKLLYAAGYDGPLPPPIIREPKEMWSGKQIVSIFLPPDLNFEKKANICNKCDECKKEKCPYDAYVVIRKGKLISGVFDKKIIGAGQPESLLHEIIKKYGSEAAKKFMDQVFKLFLAYIDMHGFTIKMDDQSIPIETREVIKGVLKKTEEDTKEIIRAYKEGELQRLPGRTLEETFEMKMMEVLSNARDTAGKIAAEYLGLDNSAVIMAKTGARGNILNLTQMAAVIGQQSVRGERITRGYNNRTLPHFKWGDIGAAAKGFVYSSYKTGLNPLEFFFHSMGGREGLVDTAVRTSQSGYMQRRLMNALQDLKVEYDGTVRNASGKIIQFIYGEDGVHPAKSYHGKAIDVDKIIKEVLMEEG
;
A
#
# COMPACT_ATOMS: atom_id res chain seq x y z
N MET A 1 -20.02 -11.36 41.92
CA MET A 1 -19.73 -11.38 40.47
C MET A 1 -18.43 -12.14 40.28
N GLU A 2 -18.47 -13.47 40.38
CA GLU A 2 -17.40 -14.31 39.85
C GLU A 2 -17.70 -14.46 38.36
N SER A 3 -17.13 -13.57 37.56
CA SER A 3 -17.11 -13.75 36.11
C SER A 3 -16.39 -15.07 35.85
N ILE A 4 -17.06 -16.01 35.19
CA ILE A 4 -16.40 -17.13 34.51
C ILE A 4 -15.36 -16.49 33.60
N ILE A 5 -14.11 -16.46 34.05
CA ILE A 5 -12.99 -16.10 33.21
C ILE A 5 -12.91 -17.27 32.23
N GLU A 6 -13.54 -17.13 31.07
CA GLU A 6 -13.23 -17.99 29.95
C GLU A 6 -11.73 -17.90 29.75
N THR A 7 -11.01 -18.95 30.14
CA THR A 7 -9.56 -19.03 29.99
C THR A 7 -9.24 -19.16 28.51
N TYR A 8 -9.23 -18.03 27.80
CA TYR A 8 -8.81 -17.98 26.42
C TYR A 8 -7.33 -18.36 26.34
N LYS A 9 -7.04 -19.46 25.65
CA LYS A 9 -5.65 -19.85 25.35
C LYS A 9 -5.16 -19.12 24.11
N LYS A 10 -3.94 -18.57 24.18
CA LYS A 10 -3.26 -17.98 23.02
C LYS A 10 -2.38 -19.04 22.32
N ILE A 11 -2.28 -18.96 20.99
CA ILE A 11 -1.40 -19.84 20.22
C ILE A 11 0.05 -19.41 20.45
N ARG A 12 0.89 -20.29 21.03
CA ARG A 12 2.31 -20.03 21.26
C ARG A 12 3.18 -20.28 20.02
N SER A 13 2.92 -21.38 19.31
CA SER A 13 3.70 -21.81 18.15
C SER A 13 2.88 -22.80 17.30
N ILE A 14 3.24 -22.93 16.02
CA ILE A 14 2.66 -23.91 15.10
C ILE A 14 3.79 -24.82 14.62
N GLN A 15 3.68 -26.12 14.87
CA GLN A 15 4.64 -27.12 14.40
C GLN A 15 4.08 -27.79 13.14
N PHE A 16 4.74 -27.56 12.01
CA PHE A 16 4.39 -28.20 10.74
C PHE A 16 4.97 -29.61 10.64
N GLY A 17 4.26 -30.50 9.96
CA GLY A 17 4.64 -31.89 9.73
C GLY A 17 3.84 -32.52 8.60
N LEU A 18 4.05 -33.82 8.36
CA LEU A 18 3.26 -34.64 7.46
C LEU A 18 2.22 -35.43 8.27
N LEU A 19 1.02 -35.57 7.73
CA LEU A 19 -0.02 -36.38 8.37
C LEU A 19 0.26 -37.87 8.13
N SER A 20 0.40 -38.64 9.21
CA SER A 20 0.53 -40.09 9.10
C SER A 20 -0.81 -40.73 8.71
N PRO A 21 -0.80 -41.90 8.04
CA PRO A 21 -2.02 -42.63 7.73
C PRO A 21 -2.90 -42.90 8.96
N ASP A 22 -2.28 -43.21 10.10
CA ASP A 22 -3.00 -43.49 11.36
C ASP A 22 -3.65 -42.25 11.94
N VAL A 23 -2.99 -41.09 11.82
CA VAL A 23 -3.57 -39.80 12.21
C VAL A 23 -4.75 -39.47 11.30
N ILE A 24 -4.63 -39.70 10.00
CA ILE A 24 -5.73 -39.48 9.02
C ILE A 24 -6.94 -40.35 9.33
N ARG A 25 -6.74 -41.63 9.68
CA ARG A 25 -7.83 -42.52 10.08
C ARG A 25 -8.47 -42.09 11.40
N LYS A 26 -7.66 -41.72 12.40
CA LYS A 26 -8.15 -41.25 13.72
C LYS A 26 -8.90 -39.92 13.65
N MET A 27 -8.49 -39.00 12.78
CA MET A 27 -9.17 -37.72 12.60
C MET A 27 -10.46 -37.83 11.78
N SER A 28 -10.66 -38.96 11.09
CA SER A 28 -11.77 -39.13 10.17
C SER A 28 -13.02 -39.68 10.85
N VAL A 29 -14.17 -39.14 10.47
CA VAL A 29 -15.48 -39.55 11.00
C VAL A 29 -16.24 -40.53 10.10
N ALA A 30 -15.81 -40.67 8.84
CA ALA A 30 -16.45 -41.52 7.84
C ALA A 30 -15.46 -41.97 6.76
N ILE A 31 -15.61 -43.21 6.31
CA ILE A 31 -14.94 -43.77 5.14
C ILE A 31 -15.79 -43.42 3.92
N ILE A 32 -15.17 -42.85 2.88
CA ILE A 32 -15.86 -42.50 1.64
C ILE A 32 -15.56 -43.57 0.60
N SER A 33 -16.60 -44.28 0.15
CA SER A 33 -16.51 -45.38 -0.81
C SER A 33 -17.36 -45.16 -2.05
N THR A 34 -18.46 -44.40 -1.96
CA THR A 34 -19.36 -44.16 -3.09
C THR A 34 -19.01 -42.84 -3.80
N PRO A 35 -18.90 -42.84 -5.15
CA PRO A 35 -18.60 -41.63 -5.91
C PRO A 35 -19.83 -40.72 -6.07
N ASP A 36 -21.04 -41.24 -5.85
CA ASP A 36 -22.29 -40.49 -6.00
C ASP A 36 -22.52 -39.56 -4.80
N THR A 37 -23.06 -38.37 -5.07
CA THR A 37 -23.23 -37.31 -4.06
C THR A 37 -24.63 -37.29 -3.44
N TYR A 38 -25.67 -37.46 -4.27
CA TYR A 38 -27.07 -37.46 -3.84
C TYR A 38 -27.82 -38.62 -4.48
N ASP A 39 -28.86 -39.10 -3.81
CA ASP A 39 -29.81 -40.05 -4.35
C ASP A 39 -30.81 -39.39 -5.32
N GLU A 40 -31.70 -40.19 -5.91
CA GLU A 40 -32.74 -39.72 -6.85
C GLU A 40 -33.74 -38.75 -6.18
N ASP A 41 -33.88 -38.83 -4.86
CA ASP A 41 -34.74 -37.97 -4.04
C ASP A 41 -34.05 -36.67 -3.59
N GLY A 42 -32.76 -36.49 -3.94
CA GLY A 42 -31.96 -35.31 -3.62
C GLY A 42 -31.37 -35.29 -2.20
N TRP A 43 -31.43 -36.40 -1.48
CA TRP A 43 -30.79 -36.57 -0.17
C TRP A 43 -29.32 -36.99 -0.33
N PRO A 44 -28.43 -36.54 0.57
CA PRO A 44 -27.04 -36.99 0.56
C PRO A 44 -26.93 -38.48 0.87
N ILE A 45 -26.11 -39.19 0.09
CA ILE A 45 -25.87 -40.62 0.26
C ILE A 45 -24.88 -40.88 1.42
N ASP A 46 -25.20 -41.83 2.29
CA ASP A 46 -24.32 -42.31 3.35
C ASP A 46 -23.07 -43.00 2.77
N GLY A 47 -21.88 -42.64 3.26
CA GLY A 47 -20.61 -43.13 2.70
C GLY A 47 -20.20 -42.46 1.37
N GLY A 48 -20.99 -41.49 0.90
CA GLY A 48 -20.68 -40.67 -0.26
C GLY A 48 -20.01 -39.35 0.09
N LEU A 49 -19.63 -38.57 -0.93
CA LEU A 49 -18.92 -37.31 -0.71
C LEU A 49 -19.78 -36.22 -0.07
N MET A 50 -21.09 -36.36 0.09
CA MET A 50 -21.93 -35.39 0.81
C MET A 50 -22.48 -35.94 2.14
N ASP A 51 -21.86 -36.98 2.68
CA ASP A 51 -22.25 -37.60 3.95
C ASP A 51 -22.42 -36.55 5.08
N ARG A 52 -23.57 -36.60 5.76
CA ARG A 52 -23.97 -35.68 6.83
C ARG A 52 -23.04 -35.68 8.03
N ARG A 53 -22.20 -36.72 8.18
CA ARG A 53 -21.14 -36.80 9.19
C ARG A 53 -20.01 -35.80 8.90
N LEU A 54 -19.75 -35.45 7.64
CA LEU A 54 -18.69 -34.52 7.25
C LEU A 54 -19.03 -33.04 7.51
N GLY A 55 -20.30 -32.75 7.83
CA GLY A 55 -20.79 -31.41 8.13
C GLY A 55 -22.16 -31.16 7.54
N THR A 56 -22.64 -29.93 7.68
CA THR A 56 -23.90 -29.49 7.05
C THR A 56 -23.74 -28.09 6.47
N ILE A 57 -24.35 -27.88 5.30
CA ILE A 57 -24.42 -26.59 4.59
C ILE A 57 -25.84 -26.04 4.52
N GLU A 58 -26.85 -26.84 4.88
CA GLU A 58 -28.24 -26.42 4.84
C GLU A 58 -28.64 -25.86 6.21
N PRO A 59 -29.18 -24.62 6.30
CA PRO A 59 -29.50 -23.99 7.59
C PRO A 59 -30.48 -24.78 8.47
N SER A 60 -31.37 -25.56 7.86
CA SER A 60 -32.38 -26.39 8.53
C SER A 60 -31.81 -27.71 9.06
N GLN A 61 -30.69 -28.17 8.50
CA GLN A 61 -30.12 -29.47 8.83
C GLN A 61 -29.13 -29.37 10.00
N LYS A 62 -29.08 -30.44 10.80
CA LYS A 62 -28.07 -30.62 11.85
C LYS A 62 -27.01 -31.60 11.35
N CYS A 63 -25.76 -31.35 11.73
CA CYS A 63 -24.66 -32.28 11.47
C CYS A 63 -24.84 -33.57 12.28
N ALA A 64 -24.60 -34.72 11.66
CA ALA A 64 -24.71 -36.02 12.32
C ALA A 64 -23.60 -36.26 13.37
N THR A 65 -22.46 -35.58 13.23
CA THR A 65 -21.29 -35.76 14.12
C THR A 65 -21.33 -34.83 15.33
N CYS A 66 -21.55 -33.52 15.14
CA CYS A 66 -21.52 -32.54 16.23
C CYS A 66 -22.90 -32.06 16.70
N GLY A 67 -23.99 -32.34 15.98
CA GLY A 67 -25.34 -31.86 16.32
C GLY A 67 -25.58 -30.36 16.07
N ASN A 68 -24.52 -29.59 15.77
CA ASN A 68 -24.59 -28.17 15.48
C ASN A 68 -25.25 -27.87 14.12
N ARG A 69 -25.78 -26.66 13.99
CA ARG A 69 -26.27 -26.11 12.71
C ARG A 69 -25.09 -25.54 11.90
N MET A 70 -25.35 -25.19 10.64
CA MET A 70 -24.35 -24.66 9.69
C MET A 70 -23.41 -23.58 10.27
N GLY A 71 -23.93 -22.61 11.03
CA GLY A 71 -23.12 -21.50 11.57
C GLY A 71 -22.14 -21.87 12.69
N GLU A 72 -22.40 -22.97 13.41
CA GLU A 72 -21.62 -23.40 14.57
C GLU A 72 -20.87 -24.72 14.32
N CYS A 73 -21.11 -25.36 13.17
CA CYS A 73 -20.46 -26.60 12.77
C CYS A 73 -19.10 -26.28 12.12
N PRO A 74 -17.97 -26.69 12.72
CA PRO A 74 -16.63 -26.43 12.15
C PRO A 74 -16.32 -27.29 10.91
N GLY A 75 -17.13 -28.33 10.66
CA GLY A 75 -16.88 -29.35 9.65
C GLY A 75 -15.99 -30.49 10.16
N HIS A 76 -16.11 -31.67 9.55
CA HIS A 76 -15.41 -32.88 9.96
C HIS A 76 -14.78 -33.59 8.76
N PHE A 77 -13.59 -34.17 8.95
CA PHE A 77 -12.83 -34.81 7.88
C PHE A 77 -13.32 -36.24 7.60
N GLY A 78 -13.35 -36.60 6.32
CA GLY A 78 -13.50 -37.98 5.86
C GLY A 78 -12.14 -38.56 5.47
N HIS A 79 -12.10 -39.83 5.07
CA HIS A 79 -10.93 -40.40 4.40
C HIS A 79 -11.32 -41.39 3.32
N ILE A 80 -10.43 -41.56 2.35
CA ILE A 80 -10.48 -42.59 1.31
C ILE A 80 -9.28 -43.51 1.51
N GLU A 81 -9.53 -44.80 1.60
CA GLU A 81 -8.49 -45.82 1.62
C GLU A 81 -8.06 -46.10 0.17
N LEU A 82 -6.81 -45.77 -0.18
CA LEU A 82 -6.32 -45.97 -1.55
C LEU A 82 -6.01 -47.44 -1.78
N ALA A 83 -6.52 -48.02 -2.88
CA ALA A 83 -6.29 -49.42 -3.24
C ALA A 83 -4.80 -49.72 -3.48
N ARG A 84 -4.04 -48.73 -3.95
CA ARG A 84 -2.58 -48.77 -4.13
C ARG A 84 -1.95 -47.45 -3.67
N PRO A 85 -0.69 -47.47 -3.20
CA PRO A 85 -0.02 -46.25 -2.74
C PRO A 85 0.23 -45.27 -3.89
N VAL A 86 0.11 -43.98 -3.61
CA VAL A 86 0.22 -42.89 -4.60
C VAL A 86 1.28 -41.89 -4.16
N ILE A 87 2.15 -41.47 -5.06
CA ILE A 87 3.23 -40.53 -4.74
C ILE A 87 2.67 -39.11 -4.65
N HIS A 88 2.94 -38.39 -3.57
CA HIS A 88 2.51 -37.00 -3.47
C HIS A 88 3.41 -36.08 -4.33
N VAL A 89 2.82 -35.40 -5.33
CA VAL A 89 3.54 -34.55 -6.30
C VAL A 89 4.44 -33.48 -5.65
N GLY A 90 4.01 -32.91 -4.53
CA GLY A 90 4.78 -31.88 -3.80
C GLY A 90 6.11 -32.38 -3.23
N PHE A 91 6.25 -33.69 -3.00
CA PHE A 91 7.44 -34.28 -2.38
C PHE A 91 8.29 -35.07 -3.37
N ALA A 92 7.94 -35.08 -4.65
CA ALA A 92 8.62 -35.90 -5.66
C ALA A 92 10.15 -35.66 -5.71
N LYS A 93 10.58 -34.40 -5.58
CA LYS A 93 12.01 -34.05 -5.52
C LYS A 93 12.69 -34.52 -4.24
N ILE A 94 12.01 -34.49 -3.10
CA ILE A 94 12.55 -34.92 -1.81
C ILE A 94 12.70 -36.43 -1.80
N ILE A 95 11.68 -37.17 -2.24
CA ILE A 95 11.74 -38.63 -2.44
C ILE A 95 12.92 -38.99 -3.34
N HIS A 96 13.14 -38.26 -4.44
CA HIS A 96 14.29 -38.48 -5.32
C HIS A 96 15.65 -38.28 -4.61
N GLN A 97 15.76 -37.27 -3.74
CA GLN A 97 16.97 -37.04 -2.95
C GLN A 97 17.20 -38.17 -1.94
N LEU A 98 16.15 -38.61 -1.23
CA LEU A 98 16.22 -39.68 -0.24
C LEU A 98 16.61 -41.02 -0.88
N LEU A 99 15.95 -41.41 -1.97
CA LEU A 99 16.26 -42.66 -2.69
C LEU A 99 17.71 -42.74 -3.17
N ARG A 100 18.38 -41.59 -3.38
CA ARG A 100 19.79 -41.53 -3.79
C ARG A 100 20.75 -41.34 -2.62
N ALA A 101 20.28 -40.90 -1.46
CA ALA A 101 21.09 -40.66 -0.28
C ALA A 101 21.18 -41.89 0.65
N THR A 102 20.18 -42.77 0.58
CA THR A 102 20.10 -43.99 1.38
C THR A 102 20.37 -45.24 0.55
N CYS A 103 20.92 -46.28 1.18
CA CYS A 103 21.17 -47.55 0.52
C CYS A 103 19.87 -48.26 0.12
N ARG A 104 19.82 -48.75 -1.13
CA ARG A 104 18.72 -49.57 -1.67
C ARG A 104 18.29 -50.74 -0.78
N ARG A 105 19.25 -51.41 -0.12
CA ARG A 105 18.99 -52.65 0.63
C ARG A 105 18.87 -52.41 2.13
N CYS A 106 19.88 -51.82 2.76
CA CYS A 106 19.92 -51.67 4.22
C CYS A 106 19.22 -50.41 4.75
N GLY A 107 18.82 -49.47 3.89
CA GLY A 107 18.13 -48.23 4.30
C GLY A 107 19.00 -47.22 5.06
N ARG A 108 20.27 -47.56 5.37
CA ARG A 108 21.23 -46.64 6.00
C ARG A 108 21.68 -45.54 5.05
N ILE A 109 22.04 -44.40 5.61
CA ILE A 109 22.68 -43.30 4.87
C ILE A 109 24.04 -43.75 4.30
N LEU A 110 24.41 -43.24 3.11
CA LEU A 110 25.66 -43.59 2.42
C LEU A 110 26.88 -42.83 2.97
N LEU A 111 27.10 -42.91 4.29
CA LEU A 111 28.22 -42.32 5.02
C LEU A 111 28.89 -43.36 5.92
N THR A 112 30.13 -43.12 6.33
CA THR A 112 30.81 -43.97 7.33
C THR A 112 30.37 -43.61 8.75
N GLN A 113 30.53 -44.53 9.70
CA GLN A 113 30.12 -44.32 11.10
C GLN A 113 30.88 -43.16 11.78
N GLU A 114 32.13 -42.94 11.41
CA GLU A 114 32.94 -41.81 11.87
C GLU A 114 32.37 -40.46 11.39
N GLU A 115 31.95 -40.42 10.12
CA GLU A 115 31.37 -39.23 9.51
C GLU A 115 30.01 -38.90 10.11
N ILE A 116 29.17 -39.92 10.33
CA ILE A 116 27.87 -39.78 11.00
C ILE A 116 28.06 -39.13 12.37
N SER A 117 29.03 -39.62 13.15
CA SER A 117 29.31 -39.10 14.49
C SER A 117 29.79 -37.64 14.46
N ASN A 118 30.66 -37.30 13.49
CA ASN A 118 31.14 -35.93 13.32
C ASN A 118 30.02 -34.97 12.89
N TYR A 119 29.19 -35.36 11.91
CA TYR A 119 28.07 -34.53 11.45
C TYR A 119 27.01 -34.33 12.53
N LYS A 120 26.68 -35.36 13.34
CA LYS A 120 25.79 -35.22 14.50
C LYS A 120 26.29 -34.17 15.49
N ARG A 121 27.60 -34.14 15.77
CA ARG A 121 28.22 -33.12 16.64
C ARG A 121 28.07 -31.71 16.06
N ILE A 122 28.36 -31.55 14.76
CA ILE A 122 28.26 -30.25 14.07
C ILE A 122 26.81 -29.76 14.04
N ILE A 123 25.84 -30.63 13.74
CA ILE A 123 24.42 -30.28 13.72
C ILE A 123 23.96 -29.77 15.10
N ASN A 124 24.37 -30.44 16.18
CA ASN A 124 24.02 -30.02 17.55
C ASN A 124 24.59 -28.63 17.89
N GLU A 125 25.82 -28.33 17.46
CA GLU A 125 26.42 -27.00 17.67
C GLU A 125 25.70 -25.93 16.84
N TYR A 126 25.46 -26.20 15.56
CA TYR A 126 24.83 -25.27 14.62
C TYR A 126 23.37 -25.01 14.99
N SER A 127 22.64 -26.01 15.47
CA SER A 127 21.25 -25.84 15.91
C SER A 127 21.10 -24.82 17.04
N LYS A 128 22.11 -24.69 17.92
CA LYS A 128 22.10 -23.76 19.05
C LYS A 128 22.57 -22.36 18.67
N ARG A 129 23.57 -22.25 17.78
CA ARG A 129 24.22 -20.97 17.43
C ARG A 129 23.79 -20.39 16.09
N TRP A 130 23.66 -21.21 15.04
CA TRP A 130 23.43 -20.78 13.66
C TRP A 130 22.47 -21.72 12.90
N PRO A 131 21.15 -21.65 13.17
CA PRO A 131 20.18 -22.54 12.52
C PRO A 131 20.11 -22.37 10.99
N GLU A 132 20.47 -21.20 10.46
CA GLU A 132 20.48 -20.94 9.01
C GLU A 132 21.56 -21.73 8.26
N LEU A 133 22.70 -21.99 8.90
CA LEU A 133 23.80 -22.77 8.31
C LEU A 133 23.48 -24.27 8.23
N LEU A 134 22.41 -24.74 8.88
CA LEU A 134 22.01 -26.14 8.82
C LEU A 134 21.60 -26.56 7.41
N ASN A 135 20.94 -25.68 6.65
CA ASN A 135 20.53 -26.00 5.28
C ASN A 135 21.74 -26.25 4.36
N ASP A 136 22.80 -25.45 4.51
CA ASP A 136 24.06 -25.62 3.78
C ASP A 136 24.77 -26.92 4.19
N LEU A 137 24.68 -27.29 5.47
CA LEU A 137 25.22 -28.54 5.96
C LEU A 137 24.47 -29.76 5.39
N TYR A 138 23.13 -29.74 5.39
CA TYR A 138 22.31 -30.82 4.84
C TYR A 138 22.55 -31.00 3.34
N THR A 139 22.66 -29.91 2.58
CA THR A 139 22.99 -29.99 1.15
C THR A 139 24.40 -30.54 0.91
N LYS A 140 25.37 -30.20 1.77
CA LYS A 140 26.72 -30.79 1.73
C LYS A 140 26.69 -32.30 2.03
N ILE A 141 25.95 -32.74 3.05
CA ILE A 141 25.76 -34.15 3.40
C ILE A 141 25.14 -34.90 2.21
N LEU A 142 24.05 -34.38 1.63
CA LEU A 142 23.42 -34.95 0.44
C LEU A 142 24.40 -35.07 -0.72
N SER A 143 25.15 -34.01 -1.04
CA SER A 143 26.12 -34.01 -2.14
C SER A 143 27.20 -35.09 -2.00
N LYS A 144 27.57 -35.43 -0.76
CA LYS A 144 28.55 -36.47 -0.46
C LYS A 144 27.93 -37.86 -0.63
N CYS A 145 26.75 -38.10 -0.08
CA CYS A 145 26.01 -39.35 -0.24
C CYS A 145 25.79 -39.70 -1.72
N LEU A 146 25.48 -38.70 -2.55
CA LEU A 146 25.26 -38.87 -3.99
C LEU A 146 26.49 -39.32 -4.79
N LYS A 147 27.71 -39.16 -4.26
CA LYS A 147 28.97 -39.57 -4.91
C LYS A 147 29.37 -40.99 -4.55
N THR A 148 28.85 -41.52 -3.44
CA THR A 148 29.17 -42.85 -2.93
C THR A 148 28.53 -43.92 -3.80
N LYS A 149 29.36 -44.79 -4.42
CA LYS A 149 28.89 -45.86 -5.31
C LYS A 149 28.57 -47.17 -4.59
N GLU A 150 29.21 -47.43 -3.47
CA GLU A 150 29.07 -48.67 -2.69
C GLU A 150 28.68 -48.33 -1.25
N CYS A 151 27.74 -49.07 -0.69
CA CYS A 151 27.27 -48.81 0.66
C CYS A 151 28.33 -49.20 1.71
N PRO A 152 28.74 -48.29 2.62
CA PRO A 152 29.72 -48.59 3.67
C PRO A 152 29.26 -49.62 4.72
N HIS A 153 27.95 -49.95 4.76
CA HIS A 153 27.38 -50.83 5.77
C HIS A 153 27.09 -52.25 5.28
N CYS A 154 26.67 -52.41 4.01
CA CYS A 154 26.29 -53.70 3.45
C CYS A 154 26.94 -54.02 2.11
N ASN A 155 27.92 -53.21 1.66
CA ASN A 155 28.68 -53.36 0.41
C ASN A 155 27.83 -53.51 -0.87
N GLU A 156 26.57 -53.06 -0.83
CA GLU A 156 25.66 -53.11 -1.97
C GLU A 156 25.95 -51.97 -2.95
N VAL A 157 26.05 -52.29 -4.24
CA VAL A 157 26.27 -51.31 -5.32
C VAL A 157 25.03 -50.45 -5.50
N GLN A 158 25.21 -49.13 -5.49
CA GLN A 158 24.13 -48.18 -5.70
C GLN A 158 23.96 -47.87 -7.19
N TYR A 159 22.73 -48.03 -7.67
CA TYR A 159 22.34 -47.68 -9.02
C TYR A 159 21.84 -46.24 -9.10
N LYS A 160 21.99 -45.64 -10.27
CA LYS A 160 21.54 -44.26 -10.48
C LYS A 160 20.03 -44.23 -10.65
N VAL A 161 19.35 -43.54 -9.75
CA VAL A 161 17.91 -43.26 -9.88
C VAL A 161 17.73 -41.97 -10.69
N LYS A 162 16.89 -42.00 -11.73
CA LYS A 162 16.42 -40.86 -12.53
C LYS A 162 14.97 -40.53 -12.18
N LEU A 163 14.64 -39.24 -12.11
CA LEU A 163 13.28 -38.74 -11.95
C LEU A 163 12.80 -38.19 -13.29
N GLU A 164 11.82 -38.86 -13.88
CA GLU A 164 11.03 -38.29 -14.98
C GLU A 164 9.87 -37.50 -14.37
N LYS A 165 9.90 -36.18 -14.58
CA LYS A 165 8.87 -35.30 -14.02
C LYS A 165 7.52 -35.64 -14.67
N PRO A 166 6.44 -35.77 -13.89
CA PRO A 166 6.26 -35.19 -12.55
C PRO A 166 6.45 -36.15 -11.36
N THR A 167 6.18 -37.45 -11.50
CA THR A 167 6.16 -38.42 -10.37
C THR A 167 6.72 -39.81 -10.71
N THR A 168 7.41 -39.97 -11.85
CA THR A 168 7.89 -41.30 -12.29
C THR A 168 9.38 -41.46 -12.02
N TYR A 169 9.77 -42.62 -11.48
CA TYR A 169 11.15 -42.91 -11.07
C TYR A 169 11.67 -44.13 -11.82
N TYR A 170 12.91 -44.03 -12.30
CA TYR A 170 13.61 -45.13 -12.95
C TYR A 170 14.96 -45.40 -12.29
N GLU A 171 15.33 -46.67 -12.20
CA GLU A 171 16.61 -47.15 -11.69
C GLU A 171 17.43 -47.71 -12.86
N GLU A 172 18.63 -47.16 -13.09
CA GLU A 172 19.54 -47.61 -14.16
C GLU A 172 20.39 -48.77 -13.68
N THR A 173 20.01 -49.99 -14.06
CA THR A 173 20.79 -51.20 -13.79
C THR A 173 21.68 -51.56 -14.97
N LYS A 174 22.57 -52.56 -14.81
CA LYS A 174 23.42 -53.05 -15.91
C LYS A 174 22.63 -53.73 -17.04
N GLU A 175 21.42 -54.19 -16.74
CA GLU A 175 20.54 -54.96 -17.65
C GLU A 175 19.46 -54.08 -18.32
N GLY A 176 19.33 -52.82 -17.91
CA GLY A 176 18.35 -51.88 -18.45
C GLY A 176 17.83 -50.87 -17.43
N VAL A 177 16.83 -50.09 -17.86
CA VAL A 177 16.15 -49.09 -17.04
C VAL A 177 14.88 -49.70 -16.46
N ILE A 178 14.82 -49.84 -15.14
CA ILE A 178 13.67 -50.42 -14.42
C ILE A 178 12.84 -49.30 -13.81
N ARG A 179 11.52 -49.32 -14.01
CA ARG A 179 10.60 -48.38 -13.36
C ARG A 179 10.38 -48.78 -11.91
N LEU A 180 10.54 -47.84 -10.98
CA LEU A 180 10.25 -48.07 -9.58
C LEU A 180 8.77 -47.83 -9.28
N SER A 181 8.10 -48.86 -8.76
CA SER A 181 6.72 -48.74 -8.31
C SER A 181 6.61 -47.92 -7.01
N PRO A 182 5.50 -47.19 -6.77
CA PRO A 182 5.30 -46.49 -5.51
C PRO A 182 5.34 -47.40 -4.27
N ILE A 183 4.98 -48.69 -4.41
CA ILE A 183 5.09 -49.70 -3.35
C ILE A 183 6.55 -49.91 -2.98
N GLU A 184 7.43 -50.15 -3.97
CA GLU A 184 8.86 -50.33 -3.74
C GLU A 184 9.51 -49.09 -3.14
N ILE A 185 9.15 -47.91 -3.63
CA ILE A 185 9.65 -46.64 -3.11
C ILE A 185 9.30 -46.51 -1.63
N ARG A 186 8.03 -46.76 -1.28
CA ARG A 186 7.59 -46.70 0.12
C ARG A 186 8.33 -47.71 1.00
N ALA A 187 8.47 -48.96 0.55
CA ALA A 187 9.18 -49.99 1.28
C ALA A 187 10.67 -49.65 1.50
N ARG A 188 11.31 -48.96 0.54
CA ARG A 188 12.69 -48.45 0.73
C ARG A 188 12.74 -47.31 1.75
N LEU A 189 11.78 -46.38 1.72
CA LEU A 189 11.72 -45.24 2.63
C LEU A 189 11.43 -45.67 4.08
N GLU A 190 10.58 -46.69 4.28
CA GLU A 190 10.22 -47.21 5.60
C GLU A 190 11.42 -47.83 6.35
N ARG A 191 12.39 -48.40 5.62
CA ARG A 191 13.62 -48.99 6.19
C ARG A 191 14.58 -47.95 6.79
N ILE A 192 14.41 -46.67 6.52
CA ILE A 192 15.33 -45.63 6.98
C ILE A 192 15.16 -45.46 8.50
N PRO A 193 16.24 -45.61 9.30
CA PRO A 193 16.16 -45.43 10.74
C PRO A 193 16.02 -43.94 11.12
N ASP A 194 15.38 -43.66 12.25
CA ASP A 194 15.13 -42.29 12.72
C ASP A 194 16.42 -41.47 12.90
N GLU A 195 17.51 -42.12 13.29
CA GLU A 195 18.81 -41.47 13.44
C GLU A 195 19.33 -40.88 12.13
N ASP A 196 19.12 -41.56 11.00
CA ASP A 196 19.61 -41.11 9.70
C ASP A 196 18.73 -40.00 9.13
N LEU A 197 17.44 -39.96 9.50
CA LEU A 197 16.54 -38.87 9.11
C LEU A 197 16.99 -37.52 9.68
N THR A 198 17.48 -37.51 10.92
CA THR A 198 17.99 -36.27 11.55
C THR A 198 19.20 -35.70 10.81
N LEU A 199 20.04 -36.55 10.21
CA LEU A 199 21.19 -36.14 9.38
C LEU A 199 20.77 -35.49 8.06
N LEU A 200 19.56 -35.82 7.58
CA LEU A 200 18.99 -35.31 6.34
C LEU A 200 18.07 -34.11 6.57
N GLY A 201 17.95 -33.64 7.83
CA GLY A 201 17.09 -32.51 8.20
C GLY A 201 15.60 -32.85 8.26
N ILE A 202 15.25 -34.13 8.41
CA ILE A 202 13.86 -34.61 8.53
C ILE A 202 13.59 -34.96 10.00
N ASP A 203 12.43 -34.52 10.51
CA ASP A 203 12.00 -34.83 11.88
C ASP A 203 11.34 -36.22 11.91
N PRO A 204 11.95 -37.22 12.59
CA PRO A 204 11.42 -38.58 12.62
C PRO A 204 10.04 -38.68 13.29
N LYS A 205 9.67 -37.75 14.16
CA LYS A 205 8.36 -37.81 14.86
C LYS A 205 7.22 -37.29 14.01
N ASN A 206 7.47 -36.28 13.18
CA ASN A 206 6.41 -35.50 12.53
C ASN A 206 6.46 -35.56 11.00
N SER A 207 7.52 -36.07 10.37
CA SER A 207 7.64 -36.05 8.91
C SER A 207 8.37 -37.27 8.32
N ARG A 208 8.03 -38.47 8.82
CA ARG A 208 8.57 -39.74 8.29
C ARG A 208 8.42 -39.82 6.75
N PRO A 209 9.48 -40.19 6.01
CA PRO A 209 9.47 -40.16 4.53
C PRO A 209 8.43 -41.03 3.86
N GLU A 210 8.08 -42.17 4.45
CA GLU A 210 7.06 -43.08 3.93
C GLU A 210 5.67 -42.44 3.85
N TRP A 211 5.41 -41.39 4.63
CA TRP A 211 4.14 -40.64 4.57
C TRP A 211 4.06 -39.71 3.34
N MET A 212 5.18 -39.49 2.63
CA MET A 212 5.17 -38.80 1.33
C MET A 212 4.54 -39.66 0.22
N VAL A 213 4.44 -40.97 0.45
CA VAL A 213 3.69 -41.90 -0.39
C VAL A 213 2.36 -42.20 0.29
N LEU A 214 1.30 -41.62 -0.25
CA LEU A 214 -0.04 -41.64 0.33
C LEU A 214 -0.63 -43.05 0.25
N THR A 215 -1.15 -43.52 1.37
CA THR A 215 -2.00 -44.72 1.47
C THR A 215 -3.44 -44.38 1.78
N VAL A 216 -3.63 -43.30 2.54
CA VAL A 216 -4.93 -42.78 2.92
C VAL A 216 -4.98 -41.33 2.51
N LEU A 217 -6.06 -40.94 1.83
CA LEU A 217 -6.28 -39.56 1.41
C LEU A 217 -7.35 -38.92 2.31
N PRO A 218 -7.04 -37.82 3.02
CA PRO A 218 -8.05 -37.11 3.82
C PRO A 218 -9.02 -36.37 2.90
N VAL A 219 -10.32 -36.57 3.13
CA VAL A 219 -11.40 -35.87 2.44
C VAL A 219 -11.77 -34.61 3.22
N PRO A 220 -11.69 -33.41 2.61
CA PRO A 220 -11.99 -32.17 3.30
C PRO A 220 -13.49 -32.09 3.70
N PRO A 221 -13.79 -31.43 4.82
CA PRO A 221 -15.17 -31.20 5.27
C PRO A 221 -16.03 -30.48 4.22
N ILE A 222 -17.34 -30.67 4.28
CA ILE A 222 -18.30 -30.02 3.36
C ILE A 222 -18.23 -28.48 3.49
N ALA A 223 -17.95 -27.96 4.69
CA ALA A 223 -17.78 -26.52 4.92
C ALA A 223 -16.66 -25.87 4.05
N VAL A 224 -15.68 -26.65 3.59
CA VAL A 224 -14.57 -26.17 2.73
C VAL A 224 -14.90 -26.29 1.24
N ARG A 225 -15.92 -27.09 0.88
CA ARG A 225 -16.37 -27.37 -0.49
C ARG A 225 -17.90 -27.23 -0.61
N PRO A 226 -18.44 -26.02 -0.35
CA PRO A 226 -19.87 -25.78 -0.42
C PRO A 226 -20.39 -25.89 -1.85
N SER A 227 -21.55 -26.51 -2.04
CA SER A 227 -22.28 -26.46 -3.31
C SER A 227 -22.97 -25.11 -3.48
N ILE A 228 -23.01 -24.59 -4.71
CA ILE A 228 -23.69 -23.33 -5.04
C ILE A 228 -24.97 -23.68 -5.81
N THR A 229 -26.12 -23.23 -5.31
CA THR A 229 -27.37 -23.28 -6.09
C THR A 229 -27.40 -22.13 -7.08
N LEU A 230 -27.45 -22.44 -8.37
CA LEU A 230 -27.64 -21.44 -9.42
C LEU A 230 -29.08 -20.89 -9.38
N GLU A 231 -29.31 -19.74 -9.99
CA GLU A 231 -30.66 -19.12 -10.10
C GLU A 231 -31.67 -20.04 -10.81
N SER A 232 -31.18 -20.95 -11.66
CA SER A 232 -31.99 -21.99 -12.32
C SER A 232 -32.44 -23.12 -11.38
N GLY A 233 -32.07 -23.09 -10.10
CA GLY A 233 -32.35 -24.15 -9.13
C GLY A 233 -31.41 -25.35 -9.21
N VAL A 234 -30.52 -25.40 -10.21
CA VAL A 234 -29.53 -26.47 -10.37
C VAL A 234 -28.37 -26.28 -9.38
N ARG A 235 -27.99 -27.36 -8.67
CA ARG A 235 -26.81 -27.38 -7.80
C ARG A 235 -25.54 -27.48 -8.66
N SER A 236 -24.67 -26.49 -8.54
CA SER A 236 -23.31 -26.54 -9.05
C SER A 236 -22.38 -27.00 -7.92
N GLU A 237 -21.76 -28.15 -8.13
CA GLU A 237 -20.80 -28.71 -7.19
C GLU A 237 -19.47 -27.96 -7.20
N ASP A 238 -18.75 -28.06 -6.08
CA ASP A 238 -17.43 -27.46 -5.92
C ASP A 238 -16.37 -28.19 -6.77
N ASP A 239 -15.39 -27.45 -7.31
CA ASP A 239 -14.30 -28.00 -8.12
C ASP A 239 -13.51 -29.12 -7.40
N LEU A 240 -13.36 -29.07 -6.05
CA LEU A 240 -12.71 -30.13 -5.28
C LEU A 240 -13.60 -31.37 -5.18
N THR A 241 -14.92 -31.20 -5.00
CA THR A 241 -15.87 -32.31 -4.97
C THR A 241 -15.81 -33.07 -6.28
N HIS A 242 -15.84 -32.37 -7.43
CA HIS A 242 -15.70 -32.99 -8.75
C HIS A 242 -14.45 -33.86 -8.87
N LYS A 243 -13.31 -33.38 -8.37
CA LYS A 243 -12.06 -34.13 -8.44
C LYS A 243 -12.03 -35.33 -7.49
N LEU A 244 -12.62 -35.19 -6.30
CA LEU A 244 -12.76 -36.29 -5.35
C LEU A 244 -13.66 -37.40 -5.90
N VAL A 245 -14.73 -37.05 -6.62
CA VAL A 245 -15.59 -38.04 -7.30
C VAL A 245 -14.76 -38.89 -8.27
N ASP A 246 -13.92 -38.25 -9.09
CA ASP A 246 -13.04 -38.99 -10.01
C ASP A 246 -12.06 -39.91 -9.26
N ILE A 247 -11.49 -39.45 -8.15
CA ILE A 247 -10.55 -40.25 -7.33
C ILE A 247 -11.27 -41.47 -6.74
N VAL A 248 -12.46 -41.30 -6.16
CA VAL A 248 -13.22 -42.41 -5.58
C VAL A 248 -13.59 -43.42 -6.68
N ARG A 249 -14.08 -42.94 -7.82
CA ARG A 249 -14.47 -43.80 -8.95
C ARG A 249 -13.30 -44.64 -9.47
N ILE A 250 -12.14 -44.05 -9.68
CA ILE A 250 -10.98 -44.80 -10.19
C ILE A 250 -10.39 -45.72 -9.12
N ASN A 251 -10.45 -45.32 -7.85
CA ASN A 251 -9.97 -46.14 -6.73
C ASN A 251 -10.84 -47.40 -6.54
N GLU A 252 -12.16 -47.27 -6.62
CA GLU A 252 -13.05 -48.44 -6.51
C GLU A 252 -12.90 -49.37 -7.71
N ARG A 253 -12.84 -48.80 -8.93
CA ARG A 253 -12.57 -49.60 -10.14
C ARG A 253 -11.23 -50.34 -10.04
N LEU A 254 -10.18 -49.70 -9.53
CA LEU A 254 -8.88 -50.34 -9.32
C LEU A 254 -8.99 -51.50 -8.32
N LYS A 255 -9.72 -51.32 -7.23
CA LYS A 255 -9.95 -52.35 -6.20
C LYS A 255 -10.70 -53.55 -6.77
N GLU A 256 -11.83 -53.32 -7.46
CA GLU A 256 -12.62 -54.37 -8.11
C GLU A 256 -11.80 -55.19 -9.12
N ASN A 257 -10.96 -54.53 -9.93
CA ASN A 257 -10.12 -55.23 -10.92
C ASN A 257 -8.97 -56.02 -10.28
N ILE A 258 -8.45 -55.57 -9.14
CA ILE A 258 -7.45 -56.34 -8.36
C ILE A 258 -8.12 -57.59 -7.78
N ASP A 259 -9.31 -57.45 -7.19
CA ASP A 259 -10.04 -58.56 -6.57
C ASP A 259 -10.54 -59.58 -7.62
N ALA A 260 -10.88 -59.11 -8.82
CA ALA A 260 -11.26 -59.95 -9.96
C ALA A 260 -10.08 -60.64 -10.67
N GLY A 261 -8.83 -60.37 -10.27
CA GLY A 261 -7.64 -60.98 -10.87
C GLY A 261 -7.32 -60.50 -12.28
N ALA A 262 -7.58 -59.23 -12.60
CA ALA A 262 -7.32 -58.65 -13.91
C ALA A 262 -5.82 -58.67 -14.28
N PRO A 263 -5.48 -58.68 -15.60
CA PRO A 263 -4.10 -58.58 -16.06
C PRO A 263 -3.35 -57.37 -15.52
N GLN A 264 -2.05 -57.54 -15.24
CA GLN A 264 -1.21 -56.50 -14.62
C GLN A 264 -1.16 -55.19 -15.41
N LEU A 265 -1.17 -55.24 -16.74
CA LEU A 265 -1.20 -54.04 -17.59
C LEU A 265 -2.42 -53.15 -17.31
N ILE A 266 -3.60 -53.74 -17.12
CA ILE A 266 -4.83 -53.00 -16.82
C ILE A 266 -4.74 -52.36 -15.43
N ILE A 267 -4.19 -53.09 -14.45
CA ILE A 267 -4.00 -52.59 -13.09
C ILE A 267 -3.01 -51.41 -13.08
N GLU A 268 -1.93 -51.49 -13.86
CA GLU A 268 -0.95 -50.42 -14.01
C GLU A 268 -1.54 -49.16 -14.66
N ASP A 269 -2.33 -49.31 -15.73
CA ASP A 269 -3.03 -48.19 -16.38
C ASP A 269 -4.00 -47.49 -15.43
N LEU A 270 -4.81 -48.26 -14.68
CA LEU A 270 -5.74 -47.72 -13.68
C LEU A 270 -4.99 -47.03 -12.53
N TRP A 271 -3.83 -47.55 -12.13
CA TRP A 271 -2.99 -46.95 -11.10
C TRP A 271 -2.35 -45.64 -11.57
N GLU A 272 -1.89 -45.55 -12.81
CA GLU A 272 -1.42 -44.29 -13.40
C GLU A 272 -2.53 -43.25 -13.47
N LEU A 273 -3.74 -43.67 -13.81
CA LEU A 273 -4.90 -42.79 -13.83
C LEU A 273 -5.25 -42.29 -12.42
N LEU A 274 -5.21 -43.16 -11.40
CA LEU A 274 -5.34 -42.75 -10.00
C LEU A 274 -4.26 -41.73 -9.60
N GLN A 275 -2.99 -41.96 -9.98
CA GLN A 275 -1.89 -41.03 -9.75
C GLN A 275 -2.14 -39.67 -10.43
N TYR A 276 -2.69 -39.65 -11.64
CA TYR A 276 -3.12 -38.44 -12.34
C TYR A 276 -4.21 -37.67 -11.57
N HIS A 277 -5.25 -38.36 -11.10
CA HIS A 277 -6.36 -37.72 -10.38
C HIS A 277 -5.91 -37.14 -9.03
N VAL A 278 -5.06 -37.86 -8.29
CA VAL A 278 -4.48 -37.35 -7.03
C VAL A 278 -3.53 -36.18 -7.28
N ASN A 279 -2.68 -36.24 -8.31
CA ASN A 279 -1.77 -35.14 -8.65
C ASN A 279 -2.54 -33.86 -8.95
N THR A 280 -3.54 -33.94 -9.83
CA THR A 280 -4.36 -32.77 -10.22
C THR A 280 -5.25 -32.25 -9.08
N TYR A 281 -5.61 -33.09 -8.10
CA TYR A 281 -6.30 -32.67 -6.87
C TYR A 281 -5.44 -31.81 -5.96
N PHE A 282 -4.14 -32.12 -5.80
CA PHE A 282 -3.24 -31.26 -5.03
C PHE A 282 -2.83 -30.02 -5.83
N ASP A 283 -2.46 -30.19 -7.09
CA ASP A 283 -2.03 -29.10 -7.97
C ASP A 283 -2.41 -29.38 -9.43
N ASN A 284 -3.34 -28.60 -9.97
CA ASN A 284 -3.81 -28.75 -11.35
C ASN A 284 -2.96 -27.99 -12.39
N GLU A 285 -1.92 -27.26 -11.97
CA GLU A 285 -1.01 -26.49 -12.84
C GLU A 285 0.39 -27.13 -12.91
N VAL A 286 0.49 -28.42 -12.57
CA VAL A 286 1.75 -29.17 -12.63
C VAL A 286 2.22 -29.31 -14.08
N SER A 287 3.48 -28.94 -14.32
CA SER A 287 4.12 -29.08 -15.63
C SER A 287 4.19 -30.55 -16.07
N GLY A 288 3.78 -30.83 -17.31
CA GLY A 288 3.82 -32.17 -17.89
C GLY A 288 2.55 -33.01 -17.66
N ILE A 289 1.56 -32.48 -16.93
CA ILE A 289 0.26 -33.12 -16.73
C ILE A 289 -0.82 -32.28 -17.45
N PRO A 290 -1.73 -32.88 -18.24
CA PRO A 290 -2.83 -32.14 -18.83
C PRO A 290 -3.79 -31.66 -17.71
N PRO A 291 -4.15 -30.36 -17.68
CA PRO A 291 -4.99 -29.82 -16.62
C PRO A 291 -6.38 -30.44 -16.68
N ALA A 292 -6.89 -30.89 -15.54
CA ALA A 292 -8.25 -31.37 -15.40
C ALA A 292 -9.22 -30.20 -15.62
N ARG A 293 -10.21 -30.41 -16.50
CA ARG A 293 -11.20 -29.41 -16.91
C ARG A 293 -12.60 -29.87 -16.53
N HIS A 294 -13.45 -28.91 -16.21
CA HIS A 294 -14.88 -29.12 -16.13
C HIS A 294 -15.46 -29.44 -17.52
N ARG A 295 -16.69 -29.99 -17.60
CA ARG A 295 -17.37 -30.25 -18.88
C ARG A 295 -17.53 -29.01 -19.76
N SER A 296 -17.49 -27.81 -19.17
CA SER A 296 -17.52 -26.52 -19.85
C SER A 296 -16.17 -26.08 -20.44
N GLY A 297 -15.11 -26.88 -20.30
CA GLY A 297 -13.75 -26.54 -20.75
C GLY A 297 -12.95 -25.66 -19.79
N ARG A 298 -13.56 -25.13 -18.71
CA ARG A 298 -12.86 -24.36 -17.66
C ARG A 298 -11.91 -25.26 -16.86
N PRO A 299 -10.63 -24.88 -16.63
CA PRO A 299 -9.75 -25.63 -15.73
C PRO A 299 -10.26 -25.59 -14.28
N LEU A 300 -10.18 -26.71 -13.57
CA LEU A 300 -10.61 -26.81 -12.18
C LEU A 300 -9.62 -26.09 -11.25
N ARG A 301 -10.13 -25.37 -10.24
CA ARG A 301 -9.31 -24.71 -9.21
C ARG A 301 -9.20 -25.59 -7.96
N THR A 302 -8.10 -26.33 -7.88
CA THR A 302 -7.83 -27.28 -6.78
C THR A 302 -7.04 -26.64 -5.63
N LEU A 303 -6.46 -27.43 -4.72
CA LEU A 303 -5.94 -26.94 -3.42
C LEU A 303 -4.87 -25.85 -3.59
N THR A 304 -3.90 -26.08 -4.46
CA THR A 304 -2.79 -25.14 -4.68
C THR A 304 -3.28 -23.79 -5.24
N GLN A 305 -4.21 -23.80 -6.19
CA GLN A 305 -4.78 -22.60 -6.81
C GLN A 305 -5.68 -21.81 -5.86
N ARG A 306 -6.27 -22.45 -4.84
CA ARG A 306 -7.02 -21.78 -3.77
C ARG A 306 -6.10 -21.03 -2.82
N LEU A 307 -4.90 -21.54 -2.58
CA LEU A 307 -3.93 -20.91 -1.68
C LEU A 307 -3.10 -19.83 -2.38
N LYS A 308 -2.60 -20.13 -3.59
CA LYS A 308 -1.73 -19.25 -4.38
C LYS A 308 -2.52 -18.20 -5.18
N GLY A 309 -1.79 -17.23 -5.73
CA GLY A 309 -2.35 -16.20 -6.61
C GLY A 309 -2.80 -14.93 -5.91
N LYS A 310 -3.26 -13.93 -6.68
CA LYS A 310 -3.75 -12.64 -6.16
C LYS A 310 -5.07 -12.79 -5.40
N GLU A 311 -5.96 -13.64 -5.91
CA GLU A 311 -7.25 -13.99 -5.31
C GLU A 311 -7.18 -15.21 -4.40
N GLY A 312 -5.97 -15.74 -4.15
CA GLY A 312 -5.78 -16.87 -3.25
C GLY A 312 -6.07 -16.48 -1.80
N ARG A 313 -6.36 -17.48 -0.97
CA ARG A 313 -6.73 -17.32 0.45
C ARG A 313 -5.73 -16.49 1.25
N PHE A 314 -4.43 -16.68 1.04
CA PHE A 314 -3.40 -15.91 1.76
C PHE A 314 -3.52 -14.40 1.50
N ARG A 315 -3.66 -13.98 0.24
CA ARG A 315 -3.68 -12.56 -0.12
C ARG A 315 -5.04 -11.90 0.06
N SER A 316 -6.13 -12.61 -0.27
CA SER A 316 -7.47 -12.03 -0.32
C SER A 316 -8.31 -12.24 0.94
N ASN A 317 -7.94 -13.20 1.79
CA ASN A 317 -8.75 -13.55 2.97
C ASN A 317 -7.94 -13.55 4.28
N LEU A 318 -6.61 -13.62 4.26
CA LEU A 318 -5.81 -13.60 5.49
C LEU A 318 -5.10 -12.26 5.66
N SER A 319 -4.21 -11.90 4.73
CA SER A 319 -3.48 -10.62 4.80
C SER A 319 -4.36 -9.39 4.58
N GLY A 320 -5.47 -9.54 3.85
CA GLY A 320 -6.47 -8.50 3.65
C GLY A 320 -7.85 -9.11 3.67
N LYS A 321 -8.83 -8.39 4.22
CA LYS A 321 -10.24 -8.79 4.28
C LYS A 321 -11.11 -7.57 3.99
N ARG A 322 -12.36 -7.82 3.59
CA ARG A 322 -13.40 -6.80 3.67
C ARG A 322 -13.80 -6.64 5.13
N VAL A 323 -14.03 -5.39 5.54
CA VAL A 323 -14.35 -5.03 6.92
C VAL A 323 -15.71 -4.36 6.98
N ASP A 324 -16.43 -4.63 8.05
CA ASP A 324 -17.68 -3.96 8.38
C ASP A 324 -17.42 -2.54 8.91
N PHE A 325 -18.49 -1.78 9.19
CA PHE A 325 -18.43 -0.42 9.73
C PHE A 325 -17.54 0.53 8.91
N SER A 326 -17.69 0.46 7.59
CA SER A 326 -16.99 1.30 6.64
C SER A 326 -17.95 1.98 5.66
N ALA A 327 -17.55 3.14 5.15
CA ALA A 327 -18.27 3.88 4.12
C ALA A 327 -17.29 4.49 3.11
N ARG A 328 -17.77 4.72 1.89
CA ARG A 328 -16.99 5.35 0.81
C ARG A 328 -17.89 6.33 0.07
N THR A 329 -17.40 7.53 -0.18
CA THR A 329 -18.09 8.54 -1.01
C THR A 329 -17.09 9.57 -1.53
N VAL A 330 -17.55 10.44 -2.43
CA VAL A 330 -16.79 11.55 -3.01
C VAL A 330 -16.43 12.57 -1.92
N ILE A 331 -15.25 13.17 -2.04
CA ILE A 331 -14.80 14.24 -1.14
C ILE A 331 -15.11 15.63 -1.70
N SER A 332 -15.29 16.60 -0.80
CA SER A 332 -15.49 18.01 -1.11
C SER A 332 -14.64 18.87 -0.18
N PRO A 333 -14.15 20.03 -0.65
CA PRO A 333 -13.32 20.90 0.18
C PRO A 333 -14.18 21.65 1.19
N ASP A 334 -13.70 21.78 2.43
CA ASP A 334 -14.32 22.65 3.43
C ASP A 334 -13.23 23.30 4.31
N PRO A 335 -12.90 24.59 4.12
CA PRO A 335 -11.89 25.27 4.93
C PRO A 335 -12.44 25.73 6.29
N ASN A 336 -13.74 25.59 6.56
CA ASN A 336 -14.37 26.10 7.77
C ASN A 336 -14.32 25.09 8.93
N ILE A 337 -14.17 23.79 8.62
CA ILE A 337 -13.93 22.75 9.62
C ILE A 337 -12.46 22.73 10.07
N SER A 338 -12.21 22.27 11.29
CA SER A 338 -10.83 22.14 11.80
C SER A 338 -10.03 21.13 10.98
N ILE A 339 -8.69 21.27 10.98
CA ILE A 339 -7.82 20.32 10.25
C ILE A 339 -7.99 18.86 10.66
N ASN A 340 -8.40 18.58 11.91
CA ASN A 340 -8.60 17.21 12.39
C ASN A 340 -10.05 16.76 12.30
N GLU A 341 -10.94 17.58 11.77
CA GLU A 341 -12.34 17.22 11.56
C GLU A 341 -12.56 16.70 10.13
N VAL A 342 -13.50 15.76 10.02
CA VAL A 342 -14.02 15.29 8.74
C VAL A 342 -15.54 15.47 8.72
N GLY A 343 -16.03 16.13 7.67
CA GLY A 343 -17.47 16.26 7.45
C GLY A 343 -18.05 14.92 7.05
N VAL A 344 -18.97 14.38 7.85
CA VAL A 344 -19.66 13.12 7.58
C VAL A 344 -21.13 13.39 7.23
N PRO A 345 -21.64 12.87 6.11
CA PRO A 345 -23.05 12.95 5.75
C PRO A 345 -23.97 12.38 6.84
N GLU A 346 -25.05 13.08 7.17
CA GLU A 346 -26.06 12.62 8.14
C GLU A 346 -26.58 11.20 7.82
N LYS A 347 -26.73 10.86 6.53
CA LYS A 347 -27.14 9.51 6.12
C LYS A 347 -26.14 8.43 6.54
N ILE A 348 -24.84 8.71 6.43
CA ILE A 348 -23.78 7.79 6.84
C ILE A 348 -23.73 7.71 8.37
N ALA A 349 -23.89 8.84 9.06
CA ALA A 349 -23.90 8.92 10.51
C ALA A 349 -25.03 8.10 11.16
N LYS A 350 -26.20 7.97 10.50
CA LYS A 350 -27.31 7.11 10.95
C LYS A 350 -27.07 5.62 10.74
N ILE A 351 -26.29 5.24 9.73
CA ILE A 351 -26.03 3.83 9.39
C ILE A 351 -24.89 3.29 10.23
N LEU A 352 -23.78 4.00 10.26
CA LEU A 352 -22.62 3.61 11.04
C LEU A 352 -22.88 3.91 12.51
N THR A 353 -22.53 2.97 13.37
CA THR A 353 -22.78 3.06 14.80
C THR A 353 -21.51 2.82 15.61
N VAL A 354 -21.56 3.28 16.85
CA VAL A 354 -20.53 3.10 17.84
C VAL A 354 -21.14 2.39 19.06
N PRO A 355 -20.59 1.26 19.50
CA PRO A 355 -21.05 0.57 20.69
C PRO A 355 -20.58 1.35 21.91
N GLU A 356 -21.53 1.89 22.66
CA GLU A 356 -21.27 2.60 23.90
C GLU A 356 -21.85 1.83 25.07
N ARG A 357 -20.98 1.44 26.01
CA ARG A 357 -21.40 0.77 27.23
C ARG A 357 -22.13 1.76 28.13
N VAL A 358 -23.27 1.33 28.66
CA VAL A 358 -24.04 2.12 29.63
C VAL A 358 -23.26 2.14 30.95
N THR A 359 -22.97 3.34 31.40
CA THR A 359 -22.31 3.67 32.67
C THR A 359 -23.19 4.66 33.43
N PRO A 360 -22.94 4.88 34.73
CA PRO A 360 -23.68 5.89 35.49
C PRO A 360 -23.61 7.30 34.89
N TRP A 361 -22.56 7.64 34.15
CA TRP A 361 -22.34 8.99 33.62
C TRP A 361 -23.06 9.27 32.29
N ASN A 362 -23.21 8.28 31.43
CA ASN A 362 -23.79 8.44 30.08
C ASN A 362 -25.20 7.86 29.93
N ILE A 363 -25.76 7.24 30.97
CA ILE A 363 -27.07 6.57 30.92
C ILE A 363 -28.21 7.49 30.49
N GLU A 364 -28.25 8.72 30.99
CA GLU A 364 -29.30 9.69 30.63
C GLU A 364 -29.22 10.10 29.17
N GLU A 365 -28.00 10.25 28.64
CA GLU A 365 -27.78 10.56 27.24
C GLU A 365 -28.19 9.38 26.35
N LEU A 366 -27.76 8.16 26.68
CA LEU A 366 -28.09 6.96 25.91
C LEU A 366 -29.60 6.67 25.93
N ARG A 367 -30.29 6.97 27.03
CA ARG A 367 -31.76 6.91 27.11
C ARG A 367 -32.41 7.82 26.07
N LYS A 368 -31.96 9.07 25.95
CA LYS A 368 -32.46 10.02 24.94
C LYS A 368 -32.21 9.51 23.51
N LEU A 369 -31.04 8.93 23.24
CA LEU A 369 -30.71 8.38 21.93
C LEU A 369 -31.57 7.17 21.55
N VAL A 370 -31.84 6.28 22.50
CA VAL A 370 -32.75 5.14 22.30
C VAL A 370 -34.19 5.61 22.07
N LEU A 371 -34.65 6.63 22.80
CA LEU A 371 -35.97 7.25 22.61
C LEU A 371 -36.12 7.88 21.23
N ASN A 372 -35.07 8.51 20.70
CA ASN A 372 -35.06 9.08 19.34
C ASN A 372 -35.15 8.00 18.25
N GLY A 373 -34.78 6.75 18.57
CA GLY A 373 -34.83 5.62 17.66
C GLY A 373 -33.84 5.69 16.50
N PRO A 374 -34.00 4.86 15.46
CA PRO A 374 -33.03 4.73 14.37
C PRO A 374 -33.14 5.80 13.28
N PHE A 375 -34.25 6.53 13.18
CA PHE A 375 -34.52 7.44 12.04
C PHE A 375 -34.10 8.89 12.28
N LYS A 376 -34.11 9.34 13.54
CA LYS A 376 -33.73 10.70 13.94
C LYS A 376 -32.27 10.71 14.40
N HIS A 377 -31.48 11.63 13.86
CA HIS A 377 -30.10 11.86 14.32
C HIS A 377 -30.09 13.01 15.33
N PRO A 378 -29.41 12.89 16.49
CA PRO A 378 -28.72 11.70 16.98
C PRO A 378 -29.69 10.66 17.59
N GLY A 379 -29.47 9.38 17.27
CA GLY A 379 -30.30 8.25 17.72
C GLY A 379 -29.51 6.95 17.87
N ALA A 380 -30.19 5.80 17.87
CA ALA A 380 -29.57 4.48 18.00
C ALA A 380 -30.28 3.40 17.17
N ASN A 381 -29.53 2.39 16.72
CA ASN A 381 -30.06 1.32 15.88
C ASN A 381 -30.27 0.01 16.65
N TYR A 382 -29.37 -0.32 17.58
CA TYR A 382 -29.41 -1.59 18.31
C TYR A 382 -29.07 -1.41 19.79
N ILE A 383 -29.56 -2.36 20.60
CA ILE A 383 -29.18 -2.50 22.01
C ILE A 383 -28.74 -3.94 22.22
N ILE A 384 -27.60 -4.14 22.87
CA ILE A 384 -27.13 -5.45 23.32
C ILE A 384 -27.32 -5.51 24.82
N ARG A 385 -28.08 -6.52 25.25
CA ARG A 385 -28.30 -6.81 26.67
C ARG A 385 -27.09 -7.51 27.28
N PRO A 386 -26.98 -7.55 28.63
CA PRO A 386 -25.93 -8.31 29.31
C PRO A 386 -25.93 -9.82 28.99
N ASP A 387 -27.06 -10.37 28.52
CA ASP A 387 -27.19 -11.76 28.05
C ASP A 387 -26.61 -11.98 26.63
N GLY A 388 -26.12 -10.92 25.97
CA GLY A 388 -25.60 -10.96 24.61
C GLY A 388 -26.68 -10.86 23.52
N ARG A 389 -27.97 -10.79 23.87
CA ARG A 389 -29.04 -10.67 22.88
C ARG A 389 -29.07 -9.27 22.30
N ARG A 390 -28.90 -9.18 20.98
CA ARG A 390 -29.02 -7.93 20.20
C ARG A 390 -30.49 -7.67 19.85
N ILE A 391 -31.00 -6.52 20.25
CA ILE A 391 -32.34 -6.02 19.98
C ILE A 391 -32.24 -4.92 18.92
N ASP A 392 -33.00 -5.08 17.84
CA ASP A 392 -33.12 -4.08 16.78
C ASP A 392 -34.22 -3.07 17.14
N LEU A 393 -33.88 -1.77 17.14
CA LEU A 393 -34.80 -0.70 17.53
C LEU A 393 -35.78 -0.29 16.43
N ARG A 394 -35.73 -0.90 15.24
CA ARG A 394 -36.65 -0.60 14.12
C ARG A 394 -38.07 -1.17 14.32
N TYR A 395 -38.20 -2.24 15.09
CA TYR A 395 -39.44 -3.02 15.22
C TYR A 395 -40.23 -2.85 16.54
N PRO A 396 -39.60 -2.55 17.70
CA PRO A 396 -40.34 -2.43 18.96
C PRO A 396 -41.41 -1.33 18.90
N LYS A 397 -42.61 -1.65 19.39
CA LYS A 397 -43.75 -0.70 19.44
C LYS A 397 -43.57 0.39 20.48
N ASP A 398 -42.82 0.13 21.55
CA ASP A 398 -42.61 1.07 22.65
C ASP A 398 -41.13 1.20 23.03
N LEU A 399 -40.49 2.23 22.51
CA LEU A 399 -39.10 2.59 22.80
C LEU A 399 -38.94 3.14 24.23
N SER A 400 -40.01 3.65 24.86
CA SER A 400 -39.93 4.26 26.18
C SER A 400 -39.67 3.24 27.28
N THR A 401 -40.35 2.11 27.23
CA THR A 401 -40.11 0.97 28.11
C THR A 401 -38.69 0.43 27.96
N ILE A 402 -38.16 0.35 26.74
CA ILE A 402 -36.80 -0.13 26.48
C ILE A 402 -35.76 0.84 27.05
N ALA A 403 -35.96 2.15 26.85
CA ALA A 403 -35.06 3.18 27.38
C ALA A 403 -35.05 3.20 28.92
N ASN A 404 -36.21 3.05 29.57
CA ASN A 404 -36.29 3.02 31.03
C ASN A 404 -35.57 1.80 31.64
N ASN A 405 -35.56 0.68 30.91
CA ASN A 405 -34.87 -0.55 31.31
C ASN A 405 -33.34 -0.52 31.07
N LEU A 406 -32.79 0.55 30.49
CA LEU A 406 -31.34 0.71 30.39
C LEU A 406 -30.74 0.78 31.79
N ALA A 407 -29.75 -0.08 32.03
CA ALA A 407 -28.97 -0.16 33.25
C ALA A 407 -27.49 -0.41 32.90
N PRO A 408 -26.55 -0.18 33.84
CA PRO A 408 -25.15 -0.52 33.64
C PRO A 408 -24.97 -1.98 33.21
N GLY A 409 -24.13 -2.21 32.20
CA GLY A 409 -23.91 -3.52 31.57
C GLY A 409 -24.62 -3.71 30.24
N TYR A 410 -25.57 -2.84 29.89
CA TYR A 410 -26.12 -2.76 28.53
C TYR A 410 -25.12 -2.07 27.58
N ILE A 411 -25.22 -2.37 26.29
CA ILE A 411 -24.47 -1.68 25.23
C ILE A 411 -25.47 -1.10 24.24
N VAL A 412 -25.33 0.18 23.90
CA VAL A 412 -26.16 0.86 22.91
C VAL A 412 -25.31 1.13 21.67
N GLU A 413 -25.75 0.64 20.51
CA GLU A 413 -25.16 0.98 19.22
C GLU A 413 -25.79 2.27 18.70
N ARG A 414 -25.24 3.40 19.16
CA ARG A 414 -25.71 4.74 18.78
C ARG A 414 -25.14 5.19 17.44
N HIS A 415 -25.84 6.11 16.78
CA HIS A 415 -25.32 6.82 15.61
C HIS A 415 -24.01 7.54 15.95
N ILE A 416 -23.17 7.72 14.94
CA ILE A 416 -21.97 8.56 15.05
C ILE A 416 -22.41 10.00 15.28
N ARG A 417 -21.74 10.71 16.19
CA ARG A 417 -21.98 12.13 16.51
C ARG A 417 -20.70 12.96 16.37
N ASP A 418 -20.86 14.27 16.49
CA ASP A 418 -19.73 15.21 16.51
C ASP A 418 -18.69 14.82 17.57
N GLY A 419 -17.41 14.79 17.17
CA GLY A 419 -16.28 14.46 18.04
C GLY A 419 -15.93 12.97 18.14
N ASP A 420 -16.74 12.06 17.57
CA ASP A 420 -16.35 10.64 17.49
C ASP A 420 -15.11 10.46 16.63
N ILE A 421 -14.28 9.48 17.00
CA ILE A 421 -13.02 9.17 16.31
C ILE A 421 -13.29 8.19 15.17
N VAL A 422 -12.83 8.56 13.98
CA VAL A 422 -12.96 7.78 12.75
C VAL A 422 -11.62 7.73 12.04
N ILE A 423 -11.38 6.65 11.29
CA ILE A 423 -10.18 6.49 10.48
C ILE A 423 -10.53 6.83 9.04
N PHE A 424 -9.84 7.82 8.48
CA PHE A 424 -10.05 8.32 7.13
C PHE A 424 -8.87 7.96 6.23
N ASN A 425 -9.18 7.40 5.05
CA ASN A 425 -8.21 6.79 4.16
C ASN A 425 -8.45 7.15 2.69
N ARG A 426 -7.37 7.43 1.96
CA ARG A 426 -7.36 7.47 0.49
C ARG A 426 -6.51 6.34 -0.08
N GLN A 427 -7.04 5.68 -1.10
CA GLN A 427 -6.32 4.66 -1.87
C GLN A 427 -5.75 5.29 -3.15
N PRO A 428 -4.54 4.93 -3.60
CA PRO A 428 -3.61 3.97 -2.99
C PRO A 428 -2.91 4.52 -1.74
N SER A 429 -2.73 3.67 -0.72
CA SER A 429 -2.04 4.05 0.51
C SER A 429 -0.52 3.88 0.37
N LEU A 430 0.16 4.95 -0.04
CA LEU A 430 1.60 4.95 -0.32
C LEU A 430 2.45 5.03 0.95
N HIS A 431 1.97 5.70 1.98
CA HIS A 431 2.66 5.86 3.25
C HIS A 431 1.65 5.90 4.39
N ARG A 432 2.13 5.79 5.64
CA ARG A 432 1.23 5.73 6.81
C ARG A 432 0.29 6.93 6.94
N MET A 433 0.68 8.12 6.48
CA MET A 433 -0.19 9.31 6.52
C MET A 433 -1.36 9.27 5.51
N SER A 434 -1.43 8.26 4.63
CA SER A 434 -2.60 8.02 3.78
C SER A 434 -3.78 7.41 4.57
N ILE A 435 -3.57 7.12 5.85
CA ILE A 435 -4.59 6.70 6.81
C ILE A 435 -4.37 7.45 8.12
N MET A 436 -5.33 8.28 8.53
CA MET A 436 -5.23 9.09 9.76
C MET A 436 -6.57 9.11 10.48
N ALA A 437 -6.54 9.37 11.78
CA ALA A 437 -7.74 9.54 12.58
C ALA A 437 -8.24 10.99 12.50
N HIS A 438 -9.54 11.15 12.27
CA HIS A 438 -10.26 12.41 12.27
C HIS A 438 -11.37 12.38 13.32
N LYS A 439 -11.83 13.56 13.70
CA LYS A 439 -13.04 13.78 14.49
C LYS A 439 -14.21 14.00 13.57
N VAL A 440 -15.33 13.33 13.86
CA VAL A 440 -16.51 13.48 13.03
C VAL A 440 -17.13 14.86 13.24
N LYS A 441 -17.55 15.48 12.13
CA LYS A 441 -18.49 16.60 12.11
C LYS A 441 -19.68 16.21 11.23
N VAL A 442 -20.85 15.98 11.81
CA VAL A 442 -22.03 15.58 11.04
C VAL A 442 -22.59 16.79 10.32
N LEU A 443 -22.65 16.71 8.99
CA LEU A 443 -23.06 17.80 8.13
C LEU A 443 -24.11 17.33 7.11
N PRO A 444 -24.98 18.23 6.61
CA PRO A 444 -25.94 17.90 5.57
C PRO A 444 -25.22 17.56 4.24
N TYR A 445 -25.99 16.99 3.31
CA TYR A 445 -25.58 16.49 1.99
C TYR A 445 -24.96 15.08 1.99
N LYS A 446 -24.11 14.75 1.00
CA LYS A 446 -23.74 13.36 0.64
C LYS A 446 -22.23 13.12 0.45
N THR A 447 -21.40 14.14 0.61
CA THR A 447 -19.94 14.06 0.42
C THR A 447 -19.21 14.06 1.75
N PHE A 448 -18.02 13.46 1.78
CA PHE A 448 -17.10 13.71 2.88
C PHE A 448 -16.49 15.09 2.70
N ARG A 449 -16.37 15.87 3.79
CA ARG A 449 -15.73 17.19 3.72
C ARG A 449 -14.35 17.13 4.35
N LEU A 450 -13.35 17.60 3.61
CA LEU A 450 -11.96 17.57 4.01
C LEU A 450 -11.39 18.99 4.02
N ASN A 451 -10.66 19.31 5.09
CA ASN A 451 -9.89 20.55 5.16
C ASN A 451 -8.75 20.52 4.13
N LEU A 452 -8.63 21.61 3.37
CA LEU A 452 -7.66 21.75 2.27
C LEU A 452 -6.19 21.54 2.71
N CYS A 453 -5.83 21.90 3.95
CA CYS A 453 -4.46 21.76 4.45
C CYS A 453 -4.03 20.30 4.62
N VAL A 454 -4.99 19.37 4.63
CA VAL A 454 -4.79 17.93 4.82
C VAL A 454 -4.89 17.17 3.50
N CYS A 455 -5.05 17.85 2.37
CA CYS A 455 -4.98 17.20 1.05
C CYS A 455 -3.60 16.58 0.73
N PRO A 456 -2.44 17.23 1.03
CA PRO A 456 -1.12 16.68 0.73
C PRO A 456 -0.82 15.28 1.27
N PRO A 457 -1.09 14.94 2.56
CA PRO A 457 -0.85 13.58 3.07
C PRO A 457 -1.74 12.52 2.40
N TYR A 458 -2.95 12.88 1.94
CA TYR A 458 -3.77 11.95 1.16
C TYR A 458 -3.45 11.94 -0.33
N ASN A 459 -2.65 12.92 -0.79
CA ASN A 459 -2.47 13.27 -2.20
C ASN A 459 -3.83 13.42 -2.92
N ALA A 460 -4.82 13.98 -2.22
CA ALA A 460 -6.21 14.05 -2.67
C ALA A 460 -6.49 15.35 -3.43
N ASP A 461 -7.31 15.25 -4.46
CA ASP A 461 -7.88 16.37 -5.19
C ASP A 461 -9.42 16.31 -5.15
N PHE A 462 -10.08 17.20 -5.90
CA PHE A 462 -11.54 17.37 -5.85
C PHE A 462 -12.17 17.28 -7.25
N ASP A 463 -11.59 16.50 -8.15
CA ASP A 463 -12.11 16.28 -9.52
C ASP A 463 -13.08 15.09 -9.63
N GLY A 464 -13.35 14.42 -8.51
CA GLY A 464 -14.17 13.20 -8.44
C GLY A 464 -13.62 12.13 -7.48
N ASP A 465 -12.47 12.42 -6.87
CA ASP A 465 -11.83 11.58 -5.85
C ASP A 465 -12.79 11.09 -4.75
N GLU A 466 -12.67 9.79 -4.43
CA GLU A 466 -13.43 9.13 -3.36
C GLU A 466 -12.51 8.67 -2.23
N MET A 467 -12.96 8.81 -0.99
CA MET A 467 -12.23 8.36 0.20
C MET A 467 -13.06 7.41 1.06
N ASN A 468 -12.35 6.60 1.86
CA ASN A 468 -12.92 5.62 2.76
C ASN A 468 -12.94 6.14 4.19
N LEU A 469 -14.01 5.83 4.90
CA LEU A 469 -14.21 6.10 6.32
C LEU A 469 -14.40 4.77 7.05
N HIS A 470 -13.68 4.57 8.15
CA HIS A 470 -13.81 3.40 9.03
C HIS A 470 -14.07 3.85 10.46
N VAL A 471 -14.92 3.12 11.17
CA VAL A 471 -15.36 3.49 12.53
C VAL A 471 -14.88 2.42 13.51
N PRO A 472 -13.80 2.66 14.27
CA PRO A 472 -13.32 1.72 15.27
C PRO A 472 -14.39 1.46 16.34
N GLN A 473 -14.62 0.19 16.65
CA GLN A 473 -15.73 -0.21 17.54
C GLN A 473 -15.28 -0.30 19.01
N SER A 474 -14.19 -1.01 19.29
CA SER A 474 -13.68 -1.17 20.66
C SER A 474 -13.19 0.15 21.25
N GLU A 475 -13.30 0.29 22.57
CA GLU A 475 -12.78 1.46 23.29
C GLU A 475 -11.26 1.60 23.11
N GLU A 476 -10.52 0.49 23.17
CA GLU A 476 -9.06 0.45 22.98
C GLU A 476 -8.64 0.98 21.61
N ALA A 477 -9.28 0.52 20.52
CA ALA A 477 -8.93 0.95 19.17
C ALA A 477 -9.28 2.43 18.93
N ARG A 478 -10.37 2.93 19.51
CA ARG A 478 -10.72 4.36 19.46
C ARG A 478 -9.70 5.21 20.22
N ALA A 479 -9.29 4.78 21.41
CA ALA A 479 -8.30 5.48 22.21
C ALA A 479 -6.92 5.50 21.53
N GLU A 480 -6.48 4.36 21.00
CA GLU A 480 -5.21 4.24 20.25
C GLU A 480 -5.21 5.17 19.02
N ALA A 481 -6.29 5.15 18.24
CA ALA A 481 -6.44 6.03 17.07
C ALA A 481 -6.44 7.52 17.46
N ALA A 482 -7.11 7.89 18.55
CA ALA A 482 -7.18 9.26 19.05
C ALA A 482 -5.82 9.80 19.51
N ILE A 483 -4.98 8.95 20.09
CA ILE A 483 -3.67 9.35 20.66
C ILE A 483 -2.58 9.32 19.59
N LEU A 484 -2.54 8.27 18.75
CA LEU A 484 -1.40 8.04 17.86
C LEU A 484 -1.64 8.50 16.42
N MET A 485 -2.88 8.48 15.95
CA MET A 485 -3.21 8.65 14.52
C MET A 485 -3.88 9.97 14.19
N LEU A 486 -4.17 10.81 15.18
CA LEU A 486 -4.89 12.07 14.98
C LEU A 486 -4.11 13.01 14.04
N VAL A 487 -4.83 13.75 13.20
CA VAL A 487 -4.22 14.57 12.13
C VAL A 487 -3.12 15.51 12.65
N GLN A 488 -3.35 16.24 13.74
CA GLN A 488 -2.36 17.21 14.22
C GLN A 488 -1.06 16.55 14.73
N GLU A 489 -1.10 15.27 15.12
CA GLU A 489 0.08 14.50 15.54
C GLU A 489 0.91 14.01 14.35
N GLN A 490 0.37 14.09 13.13
CA GLN A 490 1.01 13.62 11.89
C GLN A 490 1.36 14.77 10.94
N ILE A 491 1.44 16.03 11.42
CA ILE A 491 1.85 17.16 10.58
C ILE A 491 3.27 16.97 10.03
N LEU A 492 4.19 16.42 10.83
CA LEU A 492 5.58 16.18 10.44
C LEU A 492 5.74 14.84 9.70
N SER A 493 6.29 14.89 8.49
CA SER A 493 6.53 13.72 7.67
C SER A 493 7.64 12.83 8.22
N PRO A 494 7.41 11.51 8.39
CA PRO A 494 8.45 10.55 8.74
C PRO A 494 9.55 10.38 7.70
N ARG A 495 9.34 10.87 6.47
CA ARG A 495 10.31 10.73 5.38
C ARG A 495 11.50 11.67 5.54
N TYR A 496 11.27 12.89 6.00
CA TYR A 496 12.30 13.95 6.00
C TYR A 496 12.24 14.90 7.20
N GLY A 497 11.28 14.79 8.11
CA GLY A 497 11.24 15.65 9.30
C GLY A 497 10.82 17.09 9.04
N GLY A 498 9.86 17.30 8.14
CA GLY A 498 9.25 18.61 7.90
C GLY A 498 7.73 18.51 7.71
N PRO A 499 7.00 19.63 7.79
CA PRO A 499 5.55 19.64 7.76
C PRO A 499 5.02 19.29 6.36
N ILE A 500 4.31 18.16 6.24
CA ILE A 500 3.64 17.78 4.99
C ILE A 500 2.32 18.55 4.82
N MET A 501 1.64 18.86 5.92
CA MET A 501 0.43 19.68 5.94
C MET A 501 0.82 21.16 6.02
N GLY A 502 0.01 22.01 5.39
CA GLY A 502 0.26 23.45 5.39
C GLY A 502 -0.58 24.19 4.36
N ALA A 503 -0.20 25.44 4.08
CA ALA A 503 -0.88 26.27 3.10
C ALA A 503 -0.70 25.71 1.67
N LEU A 504 -1.81 25.69 0.95
CA LEU A 504 -1.87 25.40 -0.49
C LEU A 504 -1.99 26.72 -1.28
N GLN A 505 -2.79 26.73 -2.34
CA GLN A 505 -2.80 27.77 -3.37
C GLN A 505 -3.28 29.12 -2.81
N ASP A 506 -4.59 29.25 -2.54
CA ASP A 506 -5.20 30.53 -2.17
C ASP A 506 -4.69 31.07 -0.83
N TYR A 507 -4.37 30.17 0.10
CA TYR A 507 -3.72 30.53 1.36
C TYR A 507 -2.37 31.23 1.13
N ILE A 508 -1.55 30.76 0.21
CA ILE A 508 -0.25 31.38 -0.11
C ILE A 508 -0.46 32.76 -0.76
N THR A 509 -1.39 32.86 -1.71
CA THR A 509 -1.68 34.13 -2.40
C THR A 509 -2.24 35.16 -1.42
N GLY A 510 -3.24 34.78 -0.61
CA GLY A 510 -3.83 35.63 0.41
C GLY A 510 -2.83 36.06 1.47
N ALA A 511 -1.97 35.14 1.93
CA ALA A 511 -0.89 35.46 2.87
C ALA A 511 0.10 36.47 2.28
N TYR A 512 0.51 36.29 1.03
CA TYR A 512 1.41 37.21 0.35
C TYR A 512 0.78 38.60 0.23
N MET A 513 -0.45 38.69 -0.30
CA MET A 513 -1.12 39.97 -0.50
C MET A 513 -1.42 40.69 0.83
N LEU A 514 -1.75 39.96 1.90
CA LEU A 514 -1.99 40.54 3.21
C LEU A 514 -0.70 41.10 3.85
N THR A 515 0.42 40.41 3.68
CA THR A 515 1.68 40.74 4.39
C THR A 515 2.61 41.71 3.65
N ARG A 516 2.23 42.20 2.46
CA ARG A 516 2.98 43.25 1.72
C ARG A 516 3.11 44.54 2.55
N LYS A 517 4.19 45.30 2.32
CA LYS A 517 4.40 46.63 2.96
C LYS A 517 3.30 47.64 2.61
N GLU A 518 2.77 47.56 1.40
CA GLU A 518 1.78 48.48 0.84
C GLU A 518 0.36 48.21 1.37
N THR A 519 0.14 47.08 2.04
CA THR A 519 -1.19 46.69 2.52
C THR A 519 -1.56 47.46 3.79
N LEU A 520 -2.51 48.37 3.64
CA LEU A 520 -3.13 49.15 4.70
C LEU A 520 -4.62 48.80 4.79
N LEU A 521 -5.08 48.50 6.00
CA LEU A 521 -6.44 48.04 6.28
C LEU A 521 -7.17 49.05 7.15
N SER A 522 -8.42 49.30 6.84
CA SER A 522 -9.34 50.06 7.67
C SER A 522 -9.79 49.25 8.88
N LYS A 523 -10.30 49.95 9.91
CA LYS A 523 -10.83 49.30 11.12
C LYS A 523 -11.92 48.26 10.82
N GLU A 524 -12.80 48.54 9.86
CA GLU A 524 -13.90 47.65 9.47
C GLU A 524 -13.37 46.34 8.85
N GLU A 525 -12.39 46.44 7.95
CA GLU A 525 -11.75 45.28 7.33
C GLU A 525 -11.03 44.44 8.36
N VAL A 526 -10.28 45.07 9.27
CA VAL A 526 -9.61 44.36 10.37
C VAL A 526 -10.59 43.61 11.24
N CYS A 527 -11.72 44.23 11.62
CA CYS A 527 -12.74 43.57 12.43
C CYS A 527 -13.35 42.36 11.71
N LYS A 528 -13.62 42.47 10.41
CA LYS A 528 -14.12 41.34 9.59
C LYS A 528 -13.12 40.20 9.52
N LEU A 529 -11.83 40.51 9.31
CA LEU A 529 -10.76 39.51 9.27
C LEU A 529 -10.61 38.77 10.60
N LEU A 530 -10.55 39.52 11.71
CA LEU A 530 -10.40 38.93 13.04
C LEU A 530 -11.61 38.10 13.44
N TYR A 531 -12.83 38.52 13.05
CA TYR A 531 -14.04 37.74 13.24
C TYR A 531 -13.99 36.41 12.47
N ALA A 532 -13.55 36.42 11.20
CA ALA A 532 -13.39 35.20 10.41
C ALA A 532 -12.35 34.23 11.00
N ALA A 533 -11.30 34.75 11.62
CA ALA A 533 -10.29 33.97 12.33
C ALA A 533 -10.72 33.50 13.74
N GLY A 534 -11.88 33.95 14.25
CA GLY A 534 -12.38 33.65 15.59
C GLY A 534 -11.50 34.25 16.69
N TYR A 535 -11.11 35.51 16.54
CA TYR A 535 -10.32 36.26 17.54
C TYR A 535 -11.20 37.19 18.38
N ASP A 536 -11.16 37.00 19.71
CA ASP A 536 -11.99 37.73 20.68
C ASP A 536 -11.19 38.77 21.51
N GLY A 537 -9.91 39.00 21.19
CA GLY A 537 -9.03 39.89 21.96
C GLY A 537 -9.07 41.37 21.53
N PRO A 538 -8.30 42.24 22.20
CA PRO A 538 -8.25 43.66 21.88
C PRO A 538 -7.52 43.93 20.56
N LEU A 539 -8.00 44.92 19.81
CA LEU A 539 -7.32 45.42 18.62
C LEU A 539 -5.98 46.08 18.98
N PRO A 540 -4.89 45.78 18.26
CA PRO A 540 -3.63 46.48 18.48
C PRO A 540 -3.73 47.95 17.99
N PRO A 541 -2.88 48.87 18.48
CA PRO A 541 -2.94 50.28 18.08
C PRO A 541 -2.59 50.44 16.57
N PRO A 542 -3.28 51.32 15.81
CA PRO A 542 -3.01 51.49 14.38
C PRO A 542 -1.59 52.02 14.13
N ILE A 543 -0.99 51.60 13.01
CA ILE A 543 0.36 52.05 12.60
C ILE A 543 0.30 53.49 12.08
N ILE A 544 -0.75 53.82 11.33
CA ILE A 544 -1.01 55.19 10.84
C ILE A 544 -2.22 55.72 11.60
N ARG A 545 -2.07 56.84 12.30
CA ARG A 545 -3.14 57.49 13.07
C ARG A 545 -3.84 58.60 12.29
N GLU A 546 -3.09 59.34 11.47
CA GLU A 546 -3.60 60.44 10.64
C GLU A 546 -3.18 60.21 9.18
N PRO A 547 -4.01 60.54 8.17
CA PRO A 547 -5.34 61.17 8.24
C PRO A 547 -6.50 60.22 8.57
N LYS A 548 -6.27 58.90 8.56
CA LYS A 548 -7.23 57.87 9.00
C LYS A 548 -6.47 56.76 9.74
N GLU A 549 -7.14 56.15 10.73
CA GLU A 549 -6.60 54.98 11.43
C GLU A 549 -6.48 53.80 10.46
N MET A 550 -5.24 53.38 10.19
CA MET A 550 -4.95 52.24 9.32
C MET A 550 -4.00 51.26 10.01
N TRP A 551 -4.26 49.97 9.78
CA TRP A 551 -3.44 48.86 10.26
C TRP A 551 -2.67 48.23 9.11
N SER A 552 -1.47 47.70 9.39
CA SER A 552 -0.76 46.88 8.40
C SER A 552 -1.18 45.43 8.52
N GLY A 553 -1.29 44.71 7.40
CA GLY A 553 -1.55 43.27 7.45
C GLY A 553 -0.48 42.47 8.21
N LYS A 554 0.78 42.94 8.27
CA LYS A 554 1.82 42.34 9.12
C LYS A 554 1.45 42.36 10.60
N GLN A 555 0.84 43.46 11.05
CA GLN A 555 0.39 43.63 12.42
C GLN A 555 -0.76 42.68 12.75
N ILE A 556 -1.69 42.49 11.82
CA ILE A 556 -2.84 41.60 12.01
C ILE A 556 -2.39 40.13 12.12
N VAL A 557 -1.46 39.70 11.27
CA VAL A 557 -0.90 38.34 11.34
C VAL A 557 -0.11 38.12 12.64
N SER A 558 0.57 39.16 13.14
CA SER A 558 1.35 39.08 14.39
C SER A 558 0.52 38.74 15.63
N ILE A 559 -0.79 39.01 15.62
CA ILE A 559 -1.70 38.68 16.74
C ILE A 559 -1.77 37.17 17.00
N PHE A 560 -1.59 36.36 15.96
CA PHE A 560 -1.74 34.91 16.03
C PHE A 560 -0.40 34.17 16.28
N LEU A 561 0.71 34.90 16.33
CA LEU A 561 2.03 34.33 16.60
C LEU A 561 2.29 34.24 18.11
N PRO A 562 2.96 33.18 18.59
CA PRO A 562 3.40 33.11 19.99
C PRO A 562 4.31 34.31 20.35
N PRO A 563 4.14 34.91 21.55
CA PRO A 563 4.78 36.19 21.92
C PRO A 563 6.30 36.11 22.10
N ASP A 564 6.85 34.91 22.23
CA ASP A 564 8.27 34.60 22.40
C ASP A 564 8.91 34.05 21.11
N LEU A 565 8.13 33.92 20.03
CA LEU A 565 8.63 33.37 18.77
C LEU A 565 9.59 34.33 18.06
N ASN A 566 10.80 33.84 17.80
CA ASN A 566 11.81 34.46 16.93
C ASN A 566 12.03 33.57 15.69
N PHE A 567 12.00 34.17 14.49
CA PHE A 567 12.17 33.43 13.24
C PHE A 567 12.71 34.33 12.11
N GLU A 568 13.71 33.83 11.38
CA GLU A 568 14.28 34.53 10.22
C GLU A 568 14.41 33.59 9.02
N LYS A 569 13.86 33.95 7.87
CA LYS A 569 14.00 33.16 6.63
C LYS A 569 13.79 33.98 5.36
N LYS A 570 14.44 33.57 4.27
CA LYS A 570 14.20 34.11 2.92
C LYS A 570 12.87 33.57 2.37
N ALA A 571 12.00 34.47 1.94
CA ALA A 571 10.77 34.16 1.22
C ALA A 571 11.07 33.53 -0.16
N ASN A 572 10.06 32.94 -0.78
CA ASN A 572 10.10 32.43 -2.16
C ASN A 572 10.27 33.55 -3.19
N ILE A 573 9.68 34.73 -2.97
CA ILE A 573 9.77 35.87 -3.90
C ILE A 573 11.17 36.49 -4.02
N CYS A 574 12.13 36.06 -3.21
CA CYS A 574 13.49 36.60 -3.21
C CYS A 574 14.17 36.44 -4.59
N ASN A 575 14.54 37.56 -5.21
CA ASN A 575 15.23 37.62 -6.51
C ASN A 575 16.70 37.14 -6.49
N LYS A 576 17.19 36.62 -5.35
CA LYS A 576 18.58 36.12 -5.18
C LYS A 576 19.65 37.12 -5.67
N CYS A 577 19.54 38.37 -5.23
CA CYS A 577 20.55 39.40 -5.49
C CYS A 577 21.93 38.98 -4.95
N ASP A 578 23.01 39.46 -5.59
CA ASP A 578 24.40 39.13 -5.22
C ASP A 578 24.71 39.48 -3.75
N GLU A 579 24.19 40.61 -3.26
CA GLU A 579 24.26 41.01 -1.86
C GLU A 579 22.87 41.04 -1.19
N CYS A 580 22.76 40.43 0.00
CA CYS A 580 21.51 40.34 0.74
C CYS A 580 21.42 41.42 1.85
N LYS A 581 20.61 42.46 1.62
CA LYS A 581 20.37 43.57 2.57
C LYS A 581 19.47 43.21 3.78
N LYS A 582 19.17 41.92 4.00
CA LYS A 582 18.29 41.39 5.08
C LYS A 582 17.01 42.21 5.29
N GLU A 583 16.79 42.79 6.47
CA GLU A 583 15.62 43.60 6.84
C GLU A 583 15.37 44.77 5.88
N LYS A 584 16.44 45.38 5.35
CA LYS A 584 16.37 46.51 4.40
C LYS A 584 16.20 46.04 2.95
N CYS A 585 15.64 44.84 2.74
CA CYS A 585 15.38 44.33 1.40
C CYS A 585 14.34 45.23 0.69
N PRO A 586 14.65 45.75 -0.51
CA PRO A 586 13.71 46.58 -1.27
C PRO A 586 12.47 45.80 -1.70
N TYR A 587 12.59 44.49 -1.91
CA TYR A 587 11.51 43.59 -2.34
C TYR A 587 10.72 42.97 -1.18
N ASP A 588 11.01 43.34 0.07
CA ASP A 588 10.39 42.77 1.28
C ASP A 588 10.41 41.23 1.31
N ALA A 589 11.50 40.62 0.83
CA ALA A 589 11.62 39.17 0.65
C ALA A 589 12.33 38.46 1.82
N TYR A 590 12.65 39.17 2.90
CA TYR A 590 13.34 38.63 4.08
C TYR A 590 12.43 38.69 5.31
N VAL A 591 11.93 37.54 5.73
CA VAL A 591 10.99 37.39 6.84
C VAL A 591 11.76 37.46 8.15
N VAL A 592 11.37 38.39 9.01
CA VAL A 592 11.90 38.56 10.37
C VAL A 592 10.73 38.70 11.34
N ILE A 593 10.64 37.74 12.24
CA ILE A 593 9.69 37.72 13.37
C ILE A 593 10.52 37.81 14.63
N ARG A 594 10.22 38.77 15.50
CA ARG A 594 10.85 38.88 16.83
C ARG A 594 9.77 39.05 17.89
N LYS A 595 9.86 38.26 18.97
CA LYS A 595 8.90 38.28 20.09
C LYS A 595 7.45 38.30 19.57
N GLY A 596 7.13 37.39 18.64
CA GLY A 596 5.81 37.26 18.03
C GLY A 596 5.39 38.37 17.06
N LYS A 597 6.23 39.35 16.77
CA LYS A 597 5.91 40.46 15.86
C LYS A 597 6.59 40.28 14.51
N LEU A 598 5.80 40.30 13.43
CA LEU A 598 6.30 40.29 12.05
C LEU A 598 6.80 41.69 11.65
N ILE A 599 8.11 41.88 11.69
CA ILE A 599 8.77 43.17 11.44
C ILE A 599 8.94 43.40 9.94
N SER A 600 9.53 42.43 9.24
CA SER A 600 9.78 42.50 7.79
C SER A 600 9.44 41.20 7.10
N GLY A 601 9.25 41.27 5.80
CA GLY A 601 9.02 40.12 4.94
C GLY A 601 7.56 39.80 4.67
N VAL A 602 7.35 38.96 3.66
CA VAL A 602 6.05 38.45 3.23
C VAL A 602 5.92 36.95 3.49
N PHE A 603 4.70 36.50 3.77
CA PHE A 603 4.38 35.09 3.89
C PHE A 603 4.08 34.52 2.50
N ASP A 604 4.79 33.46 2.13
CA ASP A 604 4.57 32.73 0.89
C ASP A 604 4.81 31.23 1.10
N LYS A 605 4.95 30.48 0.00
CA LYS A 605 5.16 29.03 0.05
C LYS A 605 6.25 28.64 1.05
N LYS A 606 7.41 29.30 1.07
CA LYS A 606 8.56 28.88 1.92
C LYS A 606 8.31 29.01 3.42
N ILE A 607 7.33 29.82 3.80
CA ILE A 607 7.05 30.18 5.20
C ILE A 607 5.93 29.31 5.77
N ILE A 608 4.83 29.13 5.02
CA ILE A 608 3.62 28.44 5.52
C ILE A 608 3.19 27.26 4.63
N GLY A 609 3.83 27.07 3.47
CA GLY A 609 3.40 26.12 2.46
C GLY A 609 3.62 24.66 2.86
N ALA A 610 2.71 23.81 2.38
CA ALA A 610 2.79 22.36 2.54
C ALA A 610 4.12 21.81 1.98
N GLY A 611 4.74 20.89 2.72
CA GLY A 611 5.98 20.21 2.33
C GLY A 611 7.24 21.06 2.44
N GLN A 612 7.18 22.25 3.06
CA GLN A 612 8.37 23.10 3.23
C GLN A 612 9.07 22.81 4.56
N PRO A 613 10.30 22.29 4.54
CA PRO A 613 11.10 22.12 5.76
C PRO A 613 11.57 23.49 6.28
N GLU A 614 11.94 23.51 7.57
CA GLU A 614 12.48 24.70 8.25
C GLU A 614 11.57 25.94 8.10
N SER A 615 10.27 25.72 7.98
CA SER A 615 9.25 26.73 7.78
C SER A 615 8.72 27.25 9.11
N LEU A 616 7.95 28.34 9.10
CA LEU A 616 7.33 28.90 10.31
C LEU A 616 6.45 27.86 11.01
N LEU A 617 5.70 27.08 10.22
CA LEU A 617 4.87 26.00 10.76
C LEU A 617 5.72 24.91 11.43
N HIS A 618 6.89 24.58 10.85
CA HIS A 618 7.82 23.64 11.45
C HIS A 618 8.31 24.11 12.82
N GLU A 619 8.63 25.40 12.95
CA GLU A 619 9.05 26.01 14.22
C GLU A 619 7.99 25.95 15.29
N ILE A 620 6.76 26.34 14.93
CA ILE A 620 5.64 26.35 15.86
C ILE A 620 5.40 24.94 16.44
N ILE A 621 5.46 23.91 15.58
CA ILE A 621 5.27 22.51 16.01
C ILE A 621 6.39 22.07 16.96
N LYS A 622 7.65 22.38 16.64
CA LYS A 622 8.79 21.90 17.44
C LYS A 622 8.87 22.57 18.82
N LYS A 623 8.54 23.87 18.91
CA LYS A 623 8.65 24.62 20.17
C LYS A 623 7.38 24.56 21.02
N TYR A 624 6.21 24.70 20.40
CA TYR A 624 4.93 24.85 21.13
C TYR A 624 4.01 23.63 21.00
N GLY A 625 4.40 22.61 20.23
CA GLY A 625 3.65 21.37 20.06
C GLY A 625 2.59 21.40 18.95
N SER A 626 1.92 20.26 18.77
CA SER A 626 0.93 20.02 17.73
C SER A 626 -0.34 20.86 17.89
N GLU A 627 -0.83 21.08 19.11
CA GLU A 627 -2.06 21.84 19.35
C GLU A 627 -1.90 23.33 19.02
N ALA A 628 -0.74 23.92 19.31
CA ALA A 628 -0.43 25.30 18.92
C ALA A 628 -0.42 25.45 17.39
N ALA A 629 0.19 24.49 16.69
CA ALA A 629 0.23 24.47 15.23
C ALA A 629 -1.18 24.29 14.62
N LYS A 630 -2.01 23.41 15.19
CA LYS A 630 -3.41 23.26 14.80
C LYS A 630 -4.17 24.57 14.94
N LYS A 631 -4.08 25.23 16.11
CA LYS A 631 -4.76 26.51 16.35
C LYS A 631 -4.30 27.58 15.37
N PHE A 632 -2.99 27.66 15.12
CA PHE A 632 -2.43 28.59 14.13
C PHE A 632 -3.01 28.33 12.73
N MET A 633 -3.04 27.07 12.27
CA MET A 633 -3.60 26.73 10.95
C MET A 633 -5.09 27.03 10.86
N ASP A 634 -5.89 26.63 11.86
CA ASP A 634 -7.34 26.81 11.85
C ASP A 634 -7.75 28.29 11.84
N GLN A 635 -6.98 29.18 12.49
CA GLN A 635 -7.29 30.61 12.59
C GLN A 635 -6.69 31.42 11.43
N VAL A 636 -5.37 31.32 11.24
CA VAL A 636 -4.62 32.18 10.32
C VAL A 636 -4.94 31.86 8.87
N PHE A 637 -5.23 30.60 8.53
CA PHE A 637 -5.56 30.27 7.15
C PHE A 637 -6.97 30.74 6.76
N LYS A 638 -7.93 30.76 7.69
CA LYS A 638 -9.24 31.40 7.48
C LYS A 638 -9.10 32.91 7.30
N LEU A 639 -8.20 33.56 8.04
CA LEU A 639 -7.86 34.97 7.87
C LEU A 639 -7.39 35.25 6.42
N PHE A 640 -6.52 34.41 5.86
CA PHE A 640 -6.02 34.58 4.49
C PHE A 640 -7.11 34.39 3.43
N LEU A 641 -8.03 33.45 3.63
CA LEU A 641 -9.18 33.27 2.73
C LEU A 641 -10.17 34.44 2.83
N ALA A 642 -10.49 34.89 4.04
CA ALA A 642 -11.35 36.06 4.20
C ALA A 642 -10.75 37.31 3.54
N TYR A 643 -9.42 37.46 3.61
CA TYR A 643 -8.72 38.56 2.94
C TYR A 643 -8.81 38.47 1.41
N ILE A 644 -8.53 37.30 0.83
CA ILE A 644 -8.57 37.13 -0.63
C ILE A 644 -10.00 37.32 -1.18
N ASP A 645 -11.02 36.88 -0.43
CA ASP A 645 -12.43 37.05 -0.80
C ASP A 645 -12.85 38.53 -0.80
N MET A 646 -12.35 39.34 0.15
CA MET A 646 -12.69 40.77 0.21
C MET A 646 -11.99 41.60 -0.87
N HIS A 647 -10.74 41.29 -1.20
CA HIS A 647 -9.94 42.09 -2.14
C HIS A 647 -10.07 41.64 -3.59
N GLY A 648 -10.51 40.40 -3.80
CA GLY A 648 -10.65 39.79 -5.12
C GLY A 648 -9.31 39.38 -5.71
N PHE A 649 -9.23 38.15 -6.21
CA PHE A 649 -8.08 37.66 -6.95
C PHE A 649 -8.55 36.92 -8.20
N THR A 650 -8.14 37.38 -9.38
CA THR A 650 -8.53 36.78 -10.65
C THR A 650 -7.36 36.80 -11.62
N ILE A 651 -7.39 35.87 -12.59
CA ILE A 651 -6.49 35.86 -13.75
C ILE A 651 -7.26 36.29 -15.00
N LYS A 652 -6.64 37.13 -15.82
CA LYS A 652 -7.17 37.59 -17.10
C LYS A 652 -6.36 37.01 -18.25
N MET A 653 -6.92 37.01 -19.46
CA MET A 653 -6.15 36.65 -20.66
C MET A 653 -4.99 37.63 -20.90
N ASP A 654 -5.15 38.89 -20.49
CA ASP A 654 -4.13 39.94 -20.60
C ASP A 654 -2.95 39.78 -19.64
N ASP A 655 -3.11 38.99 -18.58
CA ASP A 655 -2.01 38.63 -17.68
C ASP A 655 -0.93 37.79 -18.39
N GLN A 656 -1.21 37.32 -19.60
CA GLN A 656 -0.27 36.60 -20.45
C GLN A 656 0.08 37.43 -21.71
N SER A 657 -0.44 38.65 -21.84
CA SER A 657 -0.17 39.56 -22.97
C SER A 657 1.19 40.20 -22.78
N ILE A 658 2.11 39.91 -23.71
CA ILE A 658 3.39 40.59 -23.81
C ILE A 658 3.28 41.69 -24.88
N PRO A 659 3.82 42.90 -24.65
CA PRO A 659 3.86 43.97 -25.65
C PRO A 659 4.52 43.55 -26.96
N ILE A 660 4.19 44.24 -28.06
CA ILE A 660 4.73 43.95 -29.39
C ILE A 660 6.26 44.10 -29.39
N GLU A 661 6.79 45.14 -28.75
CA GLU A 661 8.23 45.40 -28.62
C GLU A 661 8.96 44.19 -28.00
N THR A 662 8.47 43.70 -26.86
CA THR A 662 9.05 42.53 -26.20
C THR A 662 8.92 41.26 -27.05
N ARG A 663 7.83 41.11 -27.82
CA ARG A 663 7.69 40.00 -28.78
C ARG A 663 8.74 40.07 -29.89
N GLU A 664 9.10 41.26 -30.35
CA GLU A 664 10.17 41.44 -31.33
C GLU A 664 11.54 41.08 -30.74
N VAL A 665 11.79 41.46 -29.48
CA VAL A 665 13.00 41.04 -28.75
C VAL A 665 13.06 39.51 -28.64
N ILE A 666 11.97 38.85 -28.25
CA ILE A 666 11.91 37.37 -28.17
C ILE A 666 12.13 36.75 -29.55
N LYS A 667 11.52 37.28 -30.61
CA LYS A 667 11.78 36.83 -31.99
C LYS A 667 13.26 37.01 -32.38
N GLY A 668 13.91 38.09 -31.95
CA GLY A 668 15.34 38.30 -32.15
C GLY A 668 16.19 37.22 -31.49
N VAL A 669 15.87 36.87 -30.24
CA VAL A 669 16.54 35.75 -29.51
C VAL A 669 16.35 34.42 -30.24
N LEU A 670 15.13 34.12 -30.69
CA LEU A 670 14.83 32.88 -31.42
C LEU A 670 15.54 32.81 -32.78
N LYS A 671 15.64 33.92 -33.52
CA LYS A 671 16.40 33.98 -34.79
C LYS A 671 17.89 33.72 -34.57
N LYS A 672 18.49 34.35 -33.56
CA LYS A 672 19.88 34.08 -33.20
C LYS A 672 20.10 32.61 -32.86
N THR A 673 19.16 32.01 -32.11
CA THR A 673 19.21 30.59 -31.77
C THR A 673 19.15 29.70 -33.02
N GLU A 674 18.33 30.07 -34.03
CA GLU A 674 18.30 29.34 -35.30
C GLU A 674 19.63 29.43 -36.06
N GLU A 675 20.29 30.58 -36.03
CA GLU A 675 21.62 30.78 -36.62
C GLU A 675 22.65 29.89 -35.90
N ASP A 676 22.68 29.92 -34.57
CA ASP A 676 23.55 29.06 -33.74
C ASP A 676 23.33 27.57 -34.05
N THR A 677 22.07 27.13 -34.21
CA THR A 677 21.77 25.74 -34.57
C THR A 677 22.22 25.37 -35.98
N LYS A 678 22.17 26.31 -36.95
CA LYS A 678 22.67 26.08 -38.31
C LYS A 678 24.19 25.94 -38.33
N GLU A 679 24.90 26.70 -37.51
CA GLU A 679 26.36 26.56 -37.34
C GLU A 679 26.73 25.19 -36.77
N ILE A 680 26.00 24.72 -35.74
CA ILE A 680 26.21 23.37 -35.18
C ILE A 680 25.94 22.28 -36.23
N ILE A 681 24.88 22.43 -37.02
CA ILE A 681 24.55 21.52 -38.14
C ILE A 681 25.65 21.52 -39.20
N ARG A 682 26.22 22.69 -39.51
CA ARG A 682 27.31 22.83 -40.47
C ARG A 682 28.57 22.13 -39.98
N ALA A 683 29.01 22.44 -38.75
CA ALA A 683 30.16 21.79 -38.12
C ALA A 683 30.00 20.26 -38.03
N TYR A 684 28.78 19.77 -37.82
CA TYR A 684 28.49 18.35 -37.83
C TYR A 684 28.63 17.72 -39.23
N LYS A 685 28.13 18.39 -40.28
CA LYS A 685 28.23 17.92 -41.67
C LYS A 685 29.66 17.99 -42.23
N GLU A 686 30.42 18.99 -41.82
CA GLU A 686 31.83 19.19 -42.21
C GLU A 686 32.79 18.31 -41.37
N GLY A 687 32.30 17.65 -40.32
CA GLY A 687 33.11 16.77 -39.45
C GLY A 687 34.00 17.53 -38.46
N GLU A 688 33.81 18.84 -38.31
CA GLU A 688 34.58 19.73 -37.42
C GLU A 688 34.06 19.74 -35.98
N LEU A 689 32.92 19.07 -35.71
CA LEU A 689 32.30 19.04 -34.39
C LEU A 689 33.17 18.28 -33.37
N GLN A 690 33.69 19.00 -32.37
CA GLN A 690 34.40 18.39 -31.25
C GLN A 690 33.48 17.44 -30.46
N ARG A 691 33.91 16.18 -30.37
CA ARG A 691 33.25 15.08 -29.68
C ARG A 691 33.31 15.27 -28.16
N LEU A 692 32.18 15.10 -27.48
CA LEU A 692 32.16 15.07 -26.02
C LEU A 692 32.73 13.74 -25.50
N PRO A 693 33.50 13.74 -24.39
CA PRO A 693 34.05 12.52 -23.81
C PRO A 693 32.97 11.47 -23.53
N GLY A 694 33.19 10.22 -23.99
CA GLY A 694 32.29 9.10 -23.72
C GLY A 694 30.99 9.05 -24.53
N ARG A 695 30.74 10.02 -25.42
CA ARG A 695 29.53 10.07 -26.29
C ARG A 695 29.87 9.83 -27.74
N THR A 696 28.92 9.40 -28.56
CA THR A 696 29.14 9.35 -30.02
C THR A 696 29.11 10.77 -30.61
N LEU A 697 29.54 10.93 -31.86
CA LEU A 697 29.44 12.23 -32.56
C LEU A 697 27.98 12.67 -32.75
N GLU A 698 27.09 11.72 -33.06
CA GLU A 698 25.64 11.94 -33.17
C GLU A 698 25.03 12.39 -31.84
N GLU A 699 25.34 11.69 -30.74
CA GLU A 699 24.89 12.07 -29.41
C GLU A 699 25.44 13.44 -29.00
N THR A 700 26.70 13.73 -29.34
CA THR A 700 27.32 15.03 -29.08
C THR A 700 26.57 16.16 -29.81
N PHE A 701 26.21 15.93 -31.07
CA PHE A 701 25.42 16.87 -31.85
C PHE A 701 24.04 17.12 -31.21
N GLU A 702 23.31 16.05 -30.87
CA GLU A 702 21.98 16.16 -30.25
C GLU A 702 22.02 16.86 -28.88
N MET A 703 23.03 16.58 -28.05
CA MET A 703 23.18 17.26 -26.75
C MET A 703 23.47 18.76 -26.90
N LYS A 704 24.40 19.15 -27.79
CA LYS A 704 24.69 20.57 -28.07
C LYS A 704 23.46 21.30 -28.63
N MET A 705 22.71 20.66 -29.52
CA MET A 705 21.45 21.20 -30.04
C MET A 705 20.42 21.42 -28.92
N MET A 706 20.22 20.44 -28.04
CA MET A 706 19.28 20.59 -26.91
C MET A 706 19.69 21.68 -25.92
N GLU A 707 20.99 21.83 -25.65
CA GLU A 707 21.52 22.86 -24.76
C GLU A 707 21.22 24.28 -25.28
N VAL A 708 21.56 24.55 -26.54
CA VAL A 708 21.30 25.84 -27.19
C VAL A 708 19.80 26.17 -27.21
N LEU A 709 18.96 25.20 -27.57
CA LEU A 709 17.51 25.37 -27.62
C LEU A 709 16.88 25.56 -26.22
N SER A 710 17.43 24.93 -25.18
CA SER A 710 16.99 25.15 -23.79
C SER A 710 17.36 26.54 -23.29
N ASN A 711 18.59 26.99 -23.56
CA ASN A 711 19.06 28.32 -23.17
C ASN A 711 18.22 29.43 -23.83
N ALA A 712 17.82 29.25 -25.09
CA ALA A 712 16.96 30.17 -25.80
C ALA A 712 15.58 30.32 -25.13
N ARG A 713 14.96 29.19 -24.77
CA ARG A 713 13.68 29.17 -24.05
C ARG A 713 13.80 29.89 -22.70
N ASP A 714 14.83 29.59 -21.93
CA ASP A 714 15.01 30.16 -20.58
C ASP A 714 15.29 31.68 -20.65
N THR A 715 16.02 32.13 -21.67
CA THR A 715 16.24 33.56 -21.94
C THR A 715 14.95 34.26 -22.32
N ALA A 716 14.16 33.69 -23.23
CA ALA A 716 12.84 34.21 -23.61
C ALA A 716 11.90 34.29 -22.39
N GLY A 717 11.99 33.33 -21.48
CA GLY A 717 11.22 33.31 -20.23
C GLY A 717 11.60 34.40 -19.24
N LYS A 718 12.89 34.69 -19.07
CA LYS A 718 13.35 35.81 -18.22
C LYS A 718 12.85 37.14 -18.74
N ILE A 719 12.99 37.37 -20.05
CA ILE A 719 12.49 38.58 -20.72
C ILE A 719 10.97 38.71 -20.48
N ALA A 720 10.19 37.66 -20.75
CA ALA A 720 8.75 37.67 -20.52
C ALA A 720 8.38 37.99 -19.06
N ALA A 721 9.08 37.41 -18.08
CA ALA A 721 8.79 37.58 -16.66
C ALA A 721 9.14 38.99 -16.14
N GLU A 722 10.16 39.64 -16.70
CA GLU A 722 10.52 41.02 -16.34
C GLU A 722 9.45 42.01 -16.82
N TYR A 723 8.97 41.86 -18.07
CA TYR A 723 7.97 42.76 -18.64
C TYR A 723 6.57 42.60 -18.03
N LEU A 724 6.18 41.39 -17.61
CA LEU A 724 4.84 41.15 -17.05
C LEU A 724 4.64 41.75 -15.64
N GLY A 725 5.71 42.15 -14.95
CA GLY A 725 5.64 42.86 -13.67
C GLY A 725 5.15 42.03 -12.48
N LEU A 726 5.20 42.60 -11.28
CA LEU A 726 4.74 41.97 -10.02
C LEU A 726 3.28 42.28 -9.67
N ASP A 727 2.63 43.19 -10.41
CA ASP A 727 1.22 43.55 -10.21
C ASP A 727 0.26 42.59 -10.94
N ASN A 728 0.83 41.71 -11.77
CA ASN A 728 0.10 40.70 -12.51
C ASN A 728 -0.17 39.46 -11.65
N SER A 729 -1.45 39.07 -11.53
CA SER A 729 -1.91 37.90 -10.78
C SER A 729 -1.20 36.60 -11.17
N ALA A 730 -0.95 36.37 -12.47
CA ALA A 730 -0.27 35.16 -12.95
C ALA A 730 1.19 35.11 -12.47
N VAL A 731 1.87 36.26 -12.45
CA VAL A 731 3.25 36.37 -11.96
C VAL A 731 3.30 36.23 -10.44
N ILE A 732 2.33 36.80 -9.72
CA ILE A 732 2.19 36.64 -8.27
C ILE A 732 2.08 35.15 -7.93
N MET A 733 1.18 34.39 -8.56
CA MET A 733 1.03 32.96 -8.29
C MET A 733 2.33 32.17 -8.55
N ALA A 734 3.01 32.46 -9.68
CA ALA A 734 4.23 31.77 -10.07
C ALA A 734 5.41 32.08 -9.13
N LYS A 735 5.58 33.34 -8.71
CA LYS A 735 6.69 33.76 -7.83
C LYS A 735 6.46 33.45 -6.36
N THR A 736 5.21 33.51 -5.86
CA THR A 736 4.87 33.13 -4.48
C THR A 736 4.87 31.61 -4.29
N GLY A 737 4.70 30.85 -5.38
CA GLY A 737 4.70 29.39 -5.38
C GLY A 737 3.33 28.77 -5.07
N ALA A 738 2.25 29.56 -5.10
CA ALA A 738 0.88 29.12 -4.90
C ALA A 738 0.47 28.09 -5.97
N ARG A 739 0.51 28.47 -7.25
CA ARG A 739 0.24 27.59 -8.39
C ARG A 739 0.97 28.08 -9.63
N GLY A 740 1.59 27.16 -10.35
CA GLY A 740 2.40 27.48 -11.53
C GLY A 740 3.85 27.83 -11.19
N ASN A 741 4.67 27.89 -12.24
CA ASN A 741 6.08 28.27 -12.18
C ASN A 741 6.38 29.24 -13.35
N ILE A 742 7.58 29.84 -13.33
CA ILE A 742 8.01 30.77 -14.38
C ILE A 742 8.11 30.07 -15.75
N LEU A 743 8.45 28.78 -15.76
CA LEU A 743 8.52 27.98 -16.99
C LEU A 743 7.15 27.90 -17.69
N ASN A 744 6.08 27.59 -16.97
CA ASN A 744 4.74 27.49 -17.53
C ASN A 744 4.27 28.86 -18.04
N LEU A 745 4.59 29.94 -17.32
CA LEU A 745 4.32 31.31 -17.77
C LEU A 745 5.06 31.64 -19.07
N THR A 746 6.31 31.17 -19.19
CA THR A 746 7.12 31.27 -20.41
C THR A 746 6.47 30.52 -21.58
N GLN A 747 5.95 29.31 -21.35
CA GLN A 747 5.26 28.53 -22.39
C GLN A 747 3.94 29.16 -22.82
N MET A 748 3.22 29.78 -21.89
CA MET A 748 1.96 30.47 -22.17
C MET A 748 2.19 31.75 -22.99
N ALA A 749 3.22 32.54 -22.66
CA ALA A 749 3.37 33.89 -23.18
C ALA A 749 4.49 34.08 -24.22
N ALA A 750 5.56 33.27 -24.17
CA ALA A 750 6.76 33.44 -25.00
C ALA A 750 6.98 32.28 -25.97
N VAL A 751 7.38 31.09 -25.49
CA VAL A 751 7.78 29.96 -26.33
C VAL A 751 7.62 28.63 -25.58
N ILE A 752 7.04 27.62 -26.22
CA ILE A 752 6.92 26.28 -25.62
C ILE A 752 8.27 25.56 -25.56
N GLY A 753 9.05 25.67 -26.65
CA GLY A 753 10.41 25.13 -26.75
C GLY A 753 10.47 23.68 -27.27
N GLN A 754 11.61 23.03 -27.04
CA GLN A 754 11.91 21.71 -27.58
C GLN A 754 10.98 20.62 -27.02
N GLN A 755 10.37 19.83 -27.90
CA GLN A 755 9.65 18.61 -27.53
C GLN A 755 10.59 17.41 -27.62
N SER A 756 10.54 16.53 -26.62
CA SER A 756 11.36 15.33 -26.56
C SER A 756 10.49 14.08 -26.41
N VAL A 757 11.05 12.94 -26.83
CA VAL A 757 10.49 11.62 -26.54
C VAL A 757 11.64 10.72 -26.06
N ARG A 758 11.56 10.22 -24.82
CA ARG A 758 12.59 9.37 -24.19
C ARG A 758 13.97 10.03 -24.08
N GLY A 759 13.99 11.35 -23.87
CA GLY A 759 15.22 12.13 -23.67
C GLY A 759 15.92 12.58 -24.94
N GLU A 760 15.43 12.20 -26.12
CA GLU A 760 15.94 12.66 -27.42
C GLU A 760 14.93 13.59 -28.11
N ARG A 761 15.41 14.39 -29.06
CA ARG A 761 14.52 15.14 -29.97
C ARG A 761 13.70 14.18 -30.83
N ILE A 762 12.61 14.66 -31.41
CA ILE A 762 11.66 13.79 -32.11
C ILE A 762 12.24 13.33 -33.46
N THR A 763 12.65 12.06 -33.51
CA THR A 763 13.20 11.41 -34.72
C THR A 763 12.25 10.41 -35.37
N ARG A 764 11.32 9.82 -34.61
CA ARG A 764 10.39 8.77 -35.08
C ARG A 764 9.35 9.34 -36.06
N GLY A 765 9.38 8.89 -37.30
CA GLY A 765 8.49 9.35 -38.36
C GLY A 765 8.70 8.59 -39.66
N TYR A 766 8.75 9.31 -40.78
CA TYR A 766 9.08 8.76 -42.10
C TYR A 766 10.59 8.47 -42.22
N ASN A 767 10.99 7.75 -43.27
CA ASN A 767 12.41 7.54 -43.57
C ASN A 767 13.12 8.90 -43.77
N ASN A 768 14.17 9.16 -43.01
CA ASN A 768 15.01 10.38 -43.03
C ASN A 768 14.29 11.71 -42.76
N ARG A 769 13.07 11.71 -42.19
CA ARG A 769 12.37 12.94 -41.75
C ARG A 769 11.22 12.62 -40.82
N THR A 770 10.91 13.52 -39.90
CA THR A 770 9.86 13.24 -38.91
C THR A 770 8.46 13.40 -39.48
N LEU A 771 8.19 14.48 -40.23
CA LEU A 771 6.91 14.76 -40.90
C LEU A 771 7.10 14.93 -42.42
N PRO A 772 6.06 14.69 -43.24
CA PRO A 772 6.18 14.76 -44.71
C PRO A 772 6.36 16.19 -45.23
N HIS A 773 6.18 17.19 -44.38
CA HIS A 773 6.33 18.62 -44.66
C HIS A 773 7.78 19.10 -44.63
N PHE A 774 8.70 18.30 -44.06
CA PHE A 774 10.12 18.63 -44.02
C PHE A 774 10.88 17.97 -45.19
N LYS A 775 12.01 18.58 -45.57
CA LYS A 775 12.91 18.02 -46.57
C LYS A 775 13.53 16.72 -46.06
N TRP A 776 13.94 15.87 -46.99
CA TRP A 776 14.68 14.66 -46.65
C TRP A 776 16.02 15.00 -45.99
N GLY A 777 16.31 14.36 -44.85
CA GLY A 777 17.54 14.57 -44.08
C GLY A 777 17.56 15.87 -43.26
N ASP A 778 16.43 16.54 -43.08
CA ASP A 778 16.38 17.77 -42.29
C ASP A 778 16.53 17.48 -40.78
N ILE A 779 17.56 18.06 -40.18
CA ILE A 779 17.93 17.94 -38.75
C ILE A 779 17.83 19.29 -38.00
N GLY A 780 17.21 20.29 -38.63
CA GLY A 780 16.95 21.60 -38.04
C GLY A 780 16.06 21.54 -36.79
N ALA A 781 16.02 22.65 -36.04
CA ALA A 781 15.24 22.76 -34.80
C ALA A 781 13.74 22.47 -35.03
N ALA A 782 13.12 23.12 -36.02
CA ALA A 782 11.71 22.89 -36.38
C ALA A 782 11.43 21.44 -36.83
N ALA A 783 12.30 20.87 -37.66
CA ALA A 783 12.14 19.52 -38.21
C ALA A 783 12.17 18.41 -37.15
N LYS A 784 12.87 18.67 -36.04
CA LYS A 784 13.00 17.77 -34.89
C LYS A 784 12.13 18.19 -33.70
N GLY A 785 11.10 19.00 -33.93
CA GLY A 785 10.04 19.28 -32.94
C GLY A 785 10.34 20.40 -31.95
N PHE A 786 11.08 21.44 -32.36
CA PHE A 786 11.12 22.69 -31.61
C PHE A 786 9.88 23.54 -31.92
N VAL A 787 9.18 23.97 -30.87
CA VAL A 787 7.95 24.77 -30.98
C VAL A 787 8.26 26.21 -30.62
N TYR A 788 8.15 27.11 -31.61
CA TYR A 788 8.45 28.53 -31.48
C TYR A 788 7.26 29.32 -30.94
N SER A 789 6.05 28.87 -31.27
CA SER A 789 4.82 29.50 -30.81
C SER A 789 4.60 29.26 -29.31
N SER A 790 3.91 30.20 -28.68
CA SER A 790 3.35 30.06 -27.33
C SER A 790 1.91 29.54 -27.40
N TYR A 791 1.36 29.10 -26.26
CA TYR A 791 -0.06 28.74 -26.20
C TYR A 791 -0.98 29.93 -26.55
N LYS A 792 -0.56 31.15 -26.23
CA LYS A 792 -1.34 32.37 -26.53
C LYS A 792 -1.34 32.73 -28.02
N THR A 793 -0.19 32.60 -28.70
CA THR A 793 -0.11 32.87 -30.14
C THR A 793 -0.83 31.80 -30.96
N GLY A 794 -1.01 30.61 -30.39
CA GLY A 794 -1.57 29.45 -31.06
C GLY A 794 -0.50 28.64 -31.78
N LEU A 795 -0.66 27.31 -31.78
CA LEU A 795 0.28 26.38 -32.40
C LEU A 795 -0.08 26.16 -33.87
N ASN A 796 0.94 26.11 -34.74
CA ASN A 796 0.73 25.65 -36.10
C ASN A 796 0.47 24.12 -36.14
N PRO A 797 -0.07 23.55 -37.24
CA PRO A 797 -0.40 22.13 -37.30
C PRO A 797 0.78 21.19 -37.03
N LEU A 798 2.00 21.55 -37.42
CA LEU A 798 3.21 20.75 -37.20
C LEU A 798 3.61 20.78 -35.72
N GLU A 799 3.64 21.97 -35.13
CA GLU A 799 3.93 22.22 -33.72
C GLU A 799 2.91 21.51 -32.82
N PHE A 800 1.62 21.58 -33.15
CA PHE A 800 0.56 20.87 -32.43
C PHE A 800 0.79 19.36 -32.43
N PHE A 801 1.19 18.80 -33.57
CA PHE A 801 1.46 17.37 -33.70
C PHE A 801 2.71 16.97 -32.90
N PHE A 802 3.80 17.74 -32.98
CA PHE A 802 4.99 17.51 -32.17
C PHE A 802 4.71 17.62 -30.67
N HIS A 803 3.92 18.61 -30.24
CA HIS A 803 3.52 18.75 -28.86
C HIS A 803 2.69 17.56 -28.38
N SER A 804 1.80 17.05 -29.25
CA SER A 804 1.03 15.82 -28.96
C SER A 804 1.92 14.58 -28.79
N MET A 805 3.03 14.48 -29.52
CA MET A 805 4.01 13.40 -29.32
C MET A 805 4.68 13.48 -27.95
N GLY A 806 5.13 14.66 -27.54
CA GLY A 806 5.70 14.89 -26.20
C GLY A 806 4.70 14.61 -25.08
N GLY A 807 3.44 15.03 -25.25
CA GLY A 807 2.37 14.78 -24.28
C GLY A 807 2.08 13.29 -24.03
N ARG A 808 2.21 12.44 -25.06
CA ARG A 808 2.03 10.98 -24.92
C ARG A 808 3.08 10.34 -24.02
N GLU A 809 4.31 10.86 -23.99
CA GLU A 809 5.36 10.35 -23.09
C GLU A 809 4.94 10.48 -21.63
N GLY A 810 4.45 11.66 -21.23
CA GLY A 810 4.01 11.93 -19.86
C GLY A 810 2.88 10.99 -19.40
N LEU A 811 1.90 10.73 -20.27
CA LEU A 811 0.79 9.82 -19.97
C LEU A 811 1.26 8.36 -19.79
N VAL A 812 2.13 7.88 -20.68
CA VAL A 812 2.61 6.49 -20.64
C VAL A 812 3.57 6.27 -19.47
N ASP A 813 4.52 7.18 -19.24
CA ASP A 813 5.53 7.03 -18.19
C ASP A 813 4.88 7.03 -16.79
N THR A 814 3.91 7.92 -16.58
CA THR A 814 3.14 7.98 -15.32
C THR A 814 2.38 6.67 -15.06
N ALA A 815 1.78 6.06 -16.09
CA ALA A 815 1.06 4.81 -15.96
C ALA A 815 2.00 3.61 -15.69
N VAL A 816 3.13 3.52 -16.41
CA VAL A 816 4.06 2.38 -16.32
C VAL A 816 4.82 2.37 -14.99
N ARG A 817 5.31 3.53 -14.51
CA ARG A 817 6.11 3.63 -13.28
C ARG A 817 5.39 3.13 -12.04
N THR A 818 4.07 3.24 -12.00
CA THR A 818 3.24 2.80 -10.87
C THR A 818 3.41 1.31 -10.58
N SER A 819 3.52 0.47 -11.62
CA SER A 819 3.67 -0.98 -11.47
C SER A 819 4.99 -1.38 -10.80
N GLN A 820 6.11 -0.80 -11.25
CA GLN A 820 7.45 -1.08 -10.74
C GLN A 820 7.63 -0.54 -9.32
N SER A 821 7.18 0.70 -9.09
CA SER A 821 7.26 1.35 -7.78
C SER A 821 6.47 0.56 -6.72
N GLY A 822 5.22 0.21 -7.02
CA GLY A 822 4.37 -0.56 -6.09
C GLY A 822 4.91 -1.96 -5.80
N TYR A 823 5.48 -2.63 -6.81
CA TYR A 823 6.09 -3.95 -6.60
C TYR A 823 7.37 -3.88 -5.77
N MET A 824 8.24 -2.91 -6.04
CA MET A 824 9.45 -2.65 -5.25
C MET A 824 9.09 -2.34 -3.79
N GLN A 825 8.15 -1.42 -3.57
CA GLN A 825 7.66 -1.07 -2.24
C GLN A 825 7.14 -2.29 -1.49
N ARG A 826 6.34 -3.13 -2.15
CA ARG A 826 5.84 -4.38 -1.56
C ARG A 826 6.97 -5.32 -1.15
N ARG A 827 8.00 -5.49 -1.99
CA ARG A 827 9.14 -6.37 -1.67
C ARG A 827 9.88 -5.86 -0.43
N LEU A 828 10.13 -4.57 -0.35
CA LEU A 828 10.80 -3.95 0.80
C LEU A 828 9.95 -4.04 2.07
N MET A 829 8.64 -3.76 1.99
CA MET A 829 7.73 -3.88 3.13
C MET A 829 7.71 -5.30 3.70
N ASN A 830 7.56 -6.33 2.86
CA ASN A 830 7.56 -7.71 3.34
C ASN A 830 8.92 -8.15 3.92
N ALA A 831 10.03 -7.48 3.56
CA ALA A 831 11.34 -7.77 4.10
C ALA A 831 11.63 -7.05 5.43
N LEU A 832 11.04 -5.87 5.65
CA LEU A 832 11.37 -4.98 6.78
C LEU A 832 10.27 -4.88 7.85
N GLN A 833 9.07 -5.41 7.60
CA GLN A 833 7.92 -5.30 8.53
C GLN A 833 8.17 -5.90 9.92
N ASP A 834 9.10 -6.86 10.04
CA ASP A 834 9.39 -7.55 11.31
C ASP A 834 10.41 -6.78 12.18
N LEU A 835 10.96 -5.67 11.68
CA LEU A 835 11.94 -4.88 12.40
C LEU A 835 11.27 -3.97 13.41
N LYS A 836 11.78 -3.97 14.64
CA LYS A 836 11.36 -3.06 15.71
C LYS A 836 12.56 -2.50 16.47
N VAL A 837 12.36 -1.32 17.06
CA VAL A 837 13.31 -0.72 18.00
C VAL A 837 12.95 -1.21 19.39
N GLU A 838 13.87 -1.89 20.06
CA GLU A 838 13.71 -2.35 21.43
C GLU A 838 14.02 -1.21 22.43
N TYR A 839 13.68 -1.41 23.70
CA TYR A 839 13.89 -0.39 24.75
C TYR A 839 15.35 0.02 24.94
N ASP A 840 16.31 -0.81 24.54
CA ASP A 840 17.75 -0.51 24.58
C ASP A 840 18.24 0.30 23.36
N GLY A 841 17.35 0.69 22.44
CA GLY A 841 17.68 1.45 21.23
C GLY A 841 18.20 0.59 20.07
N THR A 842 18.30 -0.73 20.25
CA THR A 842 18.73 -1.66 19.19
C THR A 842 17.58 -1.97 18.23
N VAL A 843 17.90 -2.17 16.94
CA VAL A 843 16.93 -2.64 15.95
C VAL A 843 17.05 -4.14 15.83
N ARG A 844 15.98 -4.88 16.13
CA ARG A 844 15.97 -6.34 16.08
C ARG A 844 14.85 -6.85 15.17
N ASN A 845 15.08 -8.01 14.56
CA ASN A 845 14.03 -8.73 13.83
C ASN A 845 13.18 -9.61 14.76
N ALA A 846 12.12 -10.24 14.23
CA ALA A 846 11.26 -11.13 15.00
C ALA A 846 11.97 -12.34 15.65
N SER A 847 13.12 -12.76 15.11
CA SER A 847 13.97 -13.82 15.68
C SER A 847 14.92 -13.33 16.78
N GLY A 848 14.88 -12.03 17.12
CA GLY A 848 15.73 -11.41 18.14
C GLY A 848 17.17 -11.11 17.68
N LYS A 849 17.49 -11.26 16.38
CA LYS A 849 18.80 -10.90 15.84
C LYS A 849 18.93 -9.38 15.74
N ILE A 850 20.07 -8.86 16.19
CA ILE A 850 20.40 -7.43 16.10
C ILE A 850 20.78 -7.11 14.65
N ILE A 851 20.08 -6.15 14.07
CA ILE A 851 20.33 -5.61 12.73
C ILE A 851 21.11 -4.29 12.84
N GLN A 852 20.77 -3.44 13.82
CA GLN A 852 21.51 -2.23 14.15
C GLN A 852 21.67 -2.12 15.67
N PHE A 853 22.87 -1.76 16.12
CA PHE A 853 23.15 -1.53 17.55
C PHE A 853 22.49 -0.26 18.07
N ILE A 854 22.42 0.78 17.24
CA ILE A 854 21.73 2.03 17.52
C ILE A 854 20.87 2.34 16.29
N TYR A 855 19.58 2.58 16.51
CA TYR A 855 18.67 2.97 15.44
C TYR A 855 19.19 4.22 14.71
N GLY A 856 19.40 4.14 13.39
CA GLY A 856 19.79 5.30 12.59
C GLY A 856 21.15 5.92 12.95
N GLU A 857 22.02 5.17 13.63
CA GLU A 857 23.33 5.62 14.17
C GLU A 857 23.25 6.62 15.33
N ASP A 858 22.28 7.54 15.32
CA ASP A 858 22.11 8.62 16.30
C ASP A 858 20.91 8.43 17.26
N GLY A 859 20.05 7.44 17.03
CA GLY A 859 18.85 7.18 17.82
C GLY A 859 17.69 8.13 17.56
N VAL A 860 17.77 9.01 16.56
CA VAL A 860 16.76 10.07 16.33
C VAL A 860 15.79 9.68 15.22
N HIS A 861 14.50 9.63 15.55
CA HIS A 861 13.47 9.40 14.55
C HIS A 861 13.39 10.59 13.57
N PRO A 862 13.38 10.38 12.24
CA PRO A 862 13.39 11.48 11.26
C PRO A 862 12.25 12.50 11.41
N ALA A 863 11.04 12.08 11.78
CA ALA A 863 9.95 13.04 12.07
C ALA A 863 10.27 13.98 13.26
N LYS A 864 11.08 13.52 14.22
CA LYS A 864 11.48 14.28 15.41
C LYS A 864 12.78 15.06 15.21
N SER A 865 13.57 14.76 14.18
CA SER A 865 14.74 15.53 13.80
C SER A 865 14.36 16.89 13.19
N TYR A 866 15.32 17.80 13.07
CA TYR A 866 15.16 19.06 12.35
C TYR A 866 15.67 18.88 10.92
N HIS A 867 14.78 18.39 10.05
CA HIS A 867 15.08 18.12 8.64
C HIS A 867 16.31 17.21 8.43
N GLY A 868 16.42 16.14 9.22
CA GLY A 868 17.52 15.17 9.14
C GLY A 868 18.67 15.43 10.11
N LYS A 869 18.78 16.62 10.71
CA LYS A 869 19.74 16.87 11.79
C LYS A 869 19.16 16.46 13.13
N ALA A 870 19.91 15.68 13.92
CA ALA A 870 19.55 15.33 15.28
C ALA A 870 19.29 16.58 16.14
N ILE A 871 20.22 17.54 16.10
CA ILE A 871 20.17 18.83 16.79
C ILE A 871 20.73 19.89 15.85
N ASP A 872 20.06 21.04 15.71
CA ASP A 872 20.59 22.20 14.99
C ASP A 872 21.21 23.20 15.98
N VAL A 873 22.52 23.05 16.20
CA VAL A 873 23.27 23.82 17.20
C VAL A 873 23.30 25.31 16.85
N ASP A 874 23.54 25.65 15.58
CA ASP A 874 23.60 27.05 15.11
C ASP A 874 22.30 27.79 15.39
N LYS A 875 21.18 27.09 15.23
CA LYS A 875 19.86 27.63 15.50
C LYS A 875 19.63 27.85 16.98
N ILE A 876 19.95 26.87 17.84
CA ILE A 876 19.81 27.02 19.29
C ILE A 876 20.65 28.19 19.79
N ILE A 877 21.89 28.32 19.32
CA ILE A 877 22.76 29.46 19.65
C ILE A 877 22.11 30.79 19.22
N LYS A 878 21.58 30.86 17.99
CA LYS A 878 20.89 32.08 17.52
C LYS A 878 19.66 32.42 18.35
N GLU A 879 18.90 31.43 18.78
CA GLU A 879 17.72 31.65 19.61
C GLU A 879 18.09 32.21 20.98
N VAL A 880 19.08 31.62 21.65
CA VAL A 880 19.58 32.12 22.94
C VAL A 880 20.14 33.54 22.80
N LEU A 881 20.94 33.80 21.77
CA LEU A 881 21.47 35.15 21.51
C LEU A 881 20.37 36.19 21.19
N MET A 882 19.23 35.75 20.63
CA MET A 882 18.07 36.61 20.36
C MET A 882 17.17 36.80 21.59
N GLU A 883 17.30 35.97 22.62
CA GLU A 883 16.60 36.14 23.91
C GLU A 883 17.37 37.10 24.84
N GLU A 884 18.70 37.10 24.79
CA GLU A 884 19.57 37.98 25.57
C GLU A 884 19.69 39.42 25.02
N GLY A 885 19.32 39.64 23.75
CA GLY A 885 19.29 40.95 23.07
C GLY A 885 17.89 41.55 22.96
#